data_AF-A0A3B9IKC4-F1
#
_entry.id   AF-A0A3B9IKC4-F1
#
_cell.length_a   1.000
_cell.length_b   1.000
_cell.length_c   1.000
_cell.angle_alpha   90.00
_cell.angle_beta   90.00
_cell.angle_gamma   90.00
#
_symmetry.space_group_name_H-M   'P 1'
#
loop_
_entity.id
_entity.type
_entity.pdbx_description
1 polymer ?
#
loop_
_entity_poly.entity_id
_entity_poly.type
_entity_poly.pdbx_seq_one_letter_code
_entity_poly.pdbx_strand_id
1 'polypeptide(L)'
;MREAEFRIWLQKDGEKTKGGLNSRVQAIKVIEKNLGKLGSPHVDLDAAYHADKFTELRKRLKEMRNNFNDGGDDHRKLMPSSENPLNRLSSWSSWLAQYGKFLGENMSQADRIRGNADMARIEPMPTNLILYGPPGTGKTYQTAQEAVALCDGTGTYPQLTGGRARLMARYNELVAEKRISFVTFHQSYDYETFVEGLRPEMGMEEGSSVGFRLDVVPGIFREICTLADQARTRPHIPTSASELDLNSRSFWKMSLGSIDDGNDHYDAALAGKYIALGWGGVINWSPDKFSSLDNIKEAWLEQNPNDRSPSNWNQVYLFRCKMKQGDIVIIPYGNRSFRAIAEVTGDYEFSSEDSYYPHRRPVRWLLTLDAPLPLDLIIEGQFAMRTLYALARDRVNLRALGGLLAPGAEPGGEADVQRQPAQFVLIIDEINRANISKVFGELITLIEPDKRLGMPNELTVKLPYSKKQDFGVPANLHLIGTMNTADRSIALLDTALRRRFSFREIAPDPSLLGVVNGIDLSAVLTTINRRIEYLIDREHRIGHAFFIDCENAEQIEKAMRNKVIPLLQEYFFEDWSRIAAVLGDGFICAERLDPPPGIEGESRFSWSVRSPFGEDAFQRLLRGTEVMFDAVPAAVGEPGE
;
A
#
# COMPACT_ATOMS: atom_id res chain seq x y z
N MET A 1 0.86 37.62 -8.53
CA MET A 1 2.16 38.06 -9.09
C MET A 1 3.16 38.36 -7.97
N ARG A 2 4.43 38.06 -8.20
CA ARG A 2 5.56 38.23 -7.26
C ARG A 2 6.17 39.64 -7.40
N GLU A 3 5.44 40.67 -6.95
CA GLU A 3 5.81 42.08 -7.18
C GLU A 3 7.20 42.48 -6.67
N ALA A 4 7.55 42.13 -5.44
CA ALA A 4 8.80 42.59 -4.81
C ALA A 4 10.02 41.98 -5.50
N GLU A 5 9.98 40.68 -5.78
CA GLU A 5 10.99 39.95 -6.53
C GLU A 5 11.14 40.51 -7.96
N PHE A 6 10.03 40.79 -8.66
CA PHE A 6 10.08 41.34 -10.01
C PHE A 6 10.70 42.74 -10.06
N ARG A 7 10.45 43.59 -9.05
CA ARG A 7 11.13 44.89 -8.91
C ARG A 7 12.64 44.73 -8.76
N ILE A 8 13.10 43.76 -7.97
CA ILE A 8 14.52 43.49 -7.74
C ILE A 8 15.18 42.92 -9.00
N TRP A 9 14.51 42.01 -9.72
CA TRP A 9 15.03 41.46 -10.98
C TRP A 9 15.12 42.51 -12.08
N LEU A 10 14.09 43.37 -12.26
CA LEU A 10 14.13 44.46 -13.23
C LEU A 10 15.30 45.44 -12.98
N GLN A 11 15.68 45.64 -11.71
CA GLN A 11 16.86 46.44 -11.35
C GLN A 11 18.19 45.76 -11.71
N LYS A 12 18.24 44.42 -11.69
CA LYS A 12 19.40 43.62 -12.13
C LYS A 12 19.50 43.56 -13.67
N ASP A 13 18.36 43.40 -14.36
CA ASP A 13 18.24 43.39 -15.84
C ASP A 13 18.32 44.80 -16.48
N GLY A 14 18.78 45.81 -15.72
CA GLY A 14 19.20 47.12 -16.24
C GLY A 14 18.23 48.29 -16.06
N GLU A 15 16.98 48.09 -15.60
CA GLU A 15 16.03 49.19 -15.37
C GLU A 15 16.23 49.81 -13.97
N LYS A 16 16.95 50.94 -13.93
CA LYS A 16 17.30 51.62 -12.67
C LYS A 16 16.38 52.79 -12.32
N THR A 17 15.42 53.16 -13.17
CA THR A 17 14.55 54.32 -12.91
C THR A 17 13.32 53.95 -12.07
N LYS A 18 13.04 54.73 -11.02
CA LYS A 18 11.87 54.53 -10.14
C LYS A 18 10.53 54.60 -10.92
N GLY A 19 10.48 55.41 -11.98
CA GLY A 19 9.35 55.50 -12.90
C GLY A 19 9.15 54.24 -13.75
N GLY A 20 10.20 53.79 -14.44
CA GLY A 20 10.13 52.59 -15.30
C GLY A 20 9.73 51.34 -14.53
N LEU A 21 10.32 51.11 -13.35
CA LEU A 21 9.97 50.00 -12.46
C LEU A 21 8.49 50.00 -12.07
N ASN A 22 7.98 51.15 -11.60
CA ASN A 22 6.57 51.27 -11.19
C ASN A 22 5.62 51.05 -12.38
N SER A 23 5.94 51.55 -13.57
CA SER A 23 5.10 51.37 -14.77
C SER A 23 4.99 49.90 -15.20
N ARG A 24 6.12 49.17 -15.21
CA ARG A 24 6.14 47.73 -15.58
C ARG A 24 5.35 46.89 -14.58
N VAL A 25 5.58 47.08 -13.29
CA VAL A 25 4.86 46.39 -12.22
C VAL A 25 3.36 46.64 -12.27
N GLN A 26 2.95 47.91 -12.45
CA GLN A 26 1.54 48.26 -12.48
C GLN A 26 0.81 47.65 -13.68
N ALA A 27 1.47 47.48 -14.82
CA ALA A 27 0.90 46.77 -15.97
C ALA A 27 0.59 45.31 -15.65
N ILE A 28 1.54 44.58 -15.06
CA ILE A 28 1.36 43.16 -14.68
C ILE A 28 0.21 43.02 -13.67
N LYS A 29 0.13 43.90 -12.66
CA LYS A 29 -0.99 43.93 -11.70
C LYS A 29 -2.35 44.07 -12.38
N VAL A 30 -2.46 44.94 -13.37
CA VAL A 30 -3.73 45.19 -14.07
C VAL A 30 -4.09 44.02 -14.99
N ILE A 31 -3.11 43.35 -15.60
CA ILE A 31 -3.34 42.10 -16.36
C ILE A 31 -3.87 41.01 -15.42
N GLU A 32 -3.18 40.74 -14.31
CA GLU A 32 -3.55 39.71 -13.33
C GLU A 32 -4.96 39.93 -12.76
N LYS A 33 -5.26 41.15 -12.31
CA LYS A 33 -6.57 41.50 -11.75
C LYS A 33 -7.74 41.33 -12.73
N ASN A 34 -7.47 41.20 -14.04
CA ASN A 34 -8.48 41.12 -15.08
C ASN A 34 -8.37 39.84 -15.94
N LEU A 35 -7.68 38.78 -15.48
CA LEU A 35 -7.52 37.51 -16.21
C LEU A 35 -8.84 36.94 -16.76
N GLY A 36 -9.89 36.89 -15.93
CA GLY A 36 -11.21 36.44 -16.38
C GLY A 36 -11.84 37.33 -17.46
N LYS A 37 -11.59 38.66 -17.44
CA LYS A 37 -12.04 39.57 -18.52
C LYS A 37 -11.20 39.47 -19.80
N LEU A 38 -10.00 38.92 -19.69
CA LEU A 38 -9.15 38.54 -20.81
C LEU A 38 -9.50 37.14 -21.36
N GLY A 39 -10.41 36.41 -20.71
CA GLY A 39 -10.83 35.06 -21.14
C GLY A 39 -9.89 33.94 -20.67
N SER A 40 -9.00 34.21 -19.71
CA SER A 40 -8.16 33.16 -19.13
C SER A 40 -8.94 32.35 -18.08
N PRO A 41 -8.88 31.00 -18.11
CA PRO A 41 -9.50 30.14 -17.10
C PRO A 41 -8.64 30.00 -15.83
N HIS A 42 -7.43 30.59 -15.80
CA HIS A 42 -6.48 30.44 -14.71
C HIS A 42 -6.70 31.48 -13.60
N VAL A 43 -6.44 31.07 -12.35
CA VAL A 43 -6.67 31.88 -11.15
C VAL A 43 -5.67 33.03 -10.99
N ASP A 44 -4.44 32.89 -11.51
CA ASP A 44 -3.38 33.90 -11.43
C ASP A 44 -2.39 33.79 -12.62
N LEU A 45 -1.40 34.68 -12.64
CA LEU A 45 -0.38 34.70 -13.69
C LEU A 45 0.67 33.59 -13.57
N ASP A 46 0.92 33.05 -12.38
CA ASP A 46 1.90 31.99 -12.24
C ASP A 46 1.31 30.70 -12.87
N ALA A 47 0.06 30.35 -12.57
CA ALA A 47 -0.69 29.26 -13.20
C ALA A 47 -0.84 29.43 -14.72
N ALA A 48 -1.16 30.63 -15.21
CA ALA A 48 -1.20 30.91 -16.64
C ALA A 48 0.18 30.74 -17.31
N TYR A 49 1.26 31.16 -16.65
CA TYR A 49 2.62 30.94 -17.17
C TYR A 49 3.00 29.45 -17.22
N HIS A 50 2.52 28.63 -16.29
CA HIS A 50 2.73 27.18 -16.33
C HIS A 50 1.95 26.50 -17.46
N ALA A 51 0.72 26.94 -17.74
CA ALA A 51 -0.12 26.35 -18.78
C ALA A 51 0.40 26.61 -20.20
N ASP A 52 0.75 27.85 -20.56
CA ASP A 52 1.03 28.22 -21.96
C ASP A 52 2.18 29.23 -22.15
N LYS A 53 2.94 29.55 -21.10
CA LYS A 53 4.00 30.58 -21.09
C LYS A 53 3.51 31.98 -21.53
N PHE A 54 2.25 32.32 -21.19
CA PHE A 54 1.52 33.53 -21.58
C PHE A 54 1.22 33.66 -23.08
N THR A 55 1.23 32.56 -23.85
CA THR A 55 1.03 32.63 -25.30
C THR A 55 -0.35 33.20 -25.65
N GLU A 56 -1.42 32.70 -25.04
CA GLU A 56 -2.80 33.10 -25.27
C GLU A 56 -3.10 34.47 -24.65
N LEU A 57 -2.55 34.79 -23.47
CA LEU A 57 -2.66 36.14 -22.88
C LEU A 57 -1.97 37.21 -23.73
N ARG A 58 -0.81 36.92 -24.32
CA ARG A 58 -0.10 37.85 -25.23
C ARG A 58 -0.83 37.97 -26.57
N LYS A 59 -1.45 36.89 -27.06
CA LYS A 59 -2.35 36.90 -28.22
C LYS A 59 -3.58 37.77 -27.95
N ARG A 60 -4.25 37.60 -26.81
CA ARG A 60 -5.39 38.45 -26.40
C ARG A 60 -5.03 39.93 -26.30
N LEU A 61 -3.88 40.29 -25.72
CA LEU A 61 -3.40 41.68 -25.68
C LEU A 61 -3.14 42.25 -27.10
N LYS A 62 -2.71 41.42 -28.04
CA LYS A 62 -2.54 41.79 -29.46
C LYS A 62 -3.88 41.99 -30.16
N GLU A 63 -4.87 41.14 -29.88
CA GLU A 63 -6.24 41.28 -30.38
C GLU A 63 -6.91 42.57 -29.88
N MET A 64 -6.78 42.89 -28.59
CA MET A 64 -7.28 44.16 -28.01
C MET A 64 -6.64 45.39 -28.68
N ARG A 65 -5.37 45.30 -29.09
CA ARG A 65 -4.67 46.38 -29.81
C ARG A 65 -5.19 46.53 -31.23
N ASN A 66 -5.47 45.41 -31.91
CA ASN A 66 -6.07 45.43 -33.25
C ASN A 66 -7.50 46.00 -33.18
N ASN A 67 -8.32 45.53 -32.23
CA ASN A 67 -9.68 46.04 -32.00
C ASN A 67 -9.73 47.57 -31.85
N PHE A 68 -8.76 48.19 -31.16
CA PHE A 68 -8.68 49.64 -31.07
C PHE A 68 -8.34 50.33 -32.41
N ASN A 69 -7.45 49.76 -33.24
CA ASN A 69 -7.21 50.27 -34.60
C ASN A 69 -8.48 50.18 -35.46
N ASP A 70 -9.30 49.17 -35.23
CA ASP A 70 -10.59 48.95 -35.90
C ASP A 70 -11.73 49.80 -35.30
N GLY A 71 -11.41 50.75 -34.40
CA GLY A 71 -12.38 51.69 -33.78
C GLY A 71 -13.11 51.17 -32.55
N GLY A 72 -12.77 49.98 -32.06
CA GLY A 72 -13.34 49.36 -30.87
C GLY A 72 -12.72 49.83 -29.55
N ASP A 73 -13.35 49.45 -28.44
CA ASP A 73 -13.00 49.91 -27.09
C ASP A 73 -12.66 48.79 -26.08
N ASP A 74 -12.36 47.57 -26.56
CA ASP A 74 -12.06 46.39 -25.74
C ASP A 74 -10.90 46.64 -24.75
N HIS A 75 -9.97 47.55 -25.08
CA HIS A 75 -8.89 48.02 -24.20
C HIS A 75 -9.40 48.61 -22.87
N ARG A 76 -10.61 49.17 -22.83
CA ARG A 76 -11.22 49.73 -21.63
C ARG A 76 -11.42 48.69 -20.53
N LYS A 77 -11.46 47.38 -20.85
CA LYS A 77 -11.49 46.29 -19.86
C LYS A 77 -10.26 46.28 -18.94
N LEU A 78 -9.11 46.73 -19.45
CA LEU A 78 -7.86 46.89 -18.70
C LEU A 78 -7.60 48.35 -18.31
N MET A 79 -7.92 49.30 -19.19
CA MET A 79 -7.57 50.72 -19.04
C MET A 79 -8.77 51.62 -19.37
N PRO A 80 -9.79 51.72 -18.48
CA PRO A 80 -11.05 52.40 -18.76
C PRO A 80 -10.89 53.86 -19.21
N SER A 81 -9.95 54.58 -18.60
CA SER A 81 -9.70 56.02 -18.78
C SER A 81 -8.57 56.32 -19.79
N SER A 82 -8.26 55.40 -20.72
CA SER A 82 -7.16 55.56 -21.67
C SER A 82 -7.66 55.89 -23.08
N GLU A 83 -7.42 57.12 -23.53
CA GLU A 83 -7.83 57.61 -24.86
C GLU A 83 -6.91 57.10 -25.99
N ASN A 84 -5.64 56.84 -25.70
CA ASN A 84 -4.71 56.18 -26.64
C ASN A 84 -4.01 54.99 -25.97
N PRO A 85 -4.48 53.75 -26.18
CA PRO A 85 -3.96 52.55 -25.54
C PRO A 85 -2.81 51.88 -26.33
N LEU A 86 -2.55 52.25 -27.58
CA LEU A 86 -1.72 51.47 -28.51
C LEU A 86 -0.31 51.20 -27.99
N ASN A 87 0.38 52.28 -27.60
CA ASN A 87 1.73 52.18 -27.02
C ASN A 87 1.70 51.40 -25.70
N ARG A 88 0.67 51.59 -24.87
CA ARG A 88 0.52 50.87 -23.59
C ARG A 88 0.33 49.38 -23.80
N LEU A 89 -0.59 48.94 -24.67
CA LEU A 89 -0.82 47.52 -24.96
C LEU A 89 0.43 46.84 -25.54
N SER A 90 1.17 47.54 -26.42
CA SER A 90 2.44 47.02 -26.96
C SER A 90 3.51 46.88 -25.87
N SER A 91 3.69 47.91 -25.03
CA SER A 91 4.58 47.85 -23.87
C SER A 91 4.16 46.76 -22.88
N TRP A 92 2.86 46.61 -22.59
CA TRP A 92 2.34 45.62 -21.64
C TRP A 92 2.56 44.19 -22.13
N SER A 93 2.42 43.91 -23.43
CA SER A 93 2.77 42.58 -23.99
C SER A 93 4.27 42.29 -23.90
N SER A 94 5.13 43.31 -24.06
CA SER A 94 6.58 43.19 -23.84
C SER A 94 6.93 43.01 -22.37
N TRP A 95 6.28 43.74 -21.46
CA TRP A 95 6.49 43.64 -20.02
C TRP A 95 5.94 42.33 -19.45
N LEU A 96 4.86 41.78 -20.00
CA LEU A 96 4.37 40.44 -19.66
C LEU A 96 5.35 39.36 -20.10
N ALA A 97 6.03 39.53 -21.25
CA ALA A 97 7.14 38.66 -21.63
C ALA A 97 8.37 38.83 -20.71
N GLN A 98 8.68 40.04 -20.24
CA GLN A 98 9.69 40.27 -19.19
C GLN A 98 9.29 39.65 -17.85
N TYR A 99 8.00 39.67 -17.49
CA TYR A 99 7.48 38.98 -16.30
C TYR A 99 7.58 37.45 -16.45
N GLY A 100 7.32 36.91 -17.64
CA GLY A 100 7.57 35.49 -17.95
C GLY A 100 9.05 35.12 -17.83
N LYS A 101 9.96 35.95 -18.35
CA LYS A 101 11.42 35.78 -18.12
C LYS A 101 11.77 35.84 -16.64
N PHE A 102 11.26 36.84 -15.93
CA PHE A 102 11.41 36.96 -14.48
C PHE A 102 10.96 35.69 -13.74
N LEU A 103 9.82 35.10 -14.10
CA LEU A 103 9.35 33.83 -13.54
C LEU A 103 10.30 32.66 -13.92
N GLY A 104 10.85 32.65 -15.13
CA GLY A 104 11.86 31.66 -15.54
C GLY A 104 13.23 31.83 -14.88
N GLU A 105 13.61 33.05 -14.50
CA GLU A 105 14.95 33.39 -13.97
C GLU A 105 14.98 33.52 -12.43
N ASN A 106 13.85 33.89 -11.82
CA ASN A 106 13.64 33.92 -10.35
C ASN A 106 12.79 32.73 -9.90
N MET A 107 12.72 31.66 -10.72
CA MET A 107 12.76 30.29 -10.21
C MET A 107 14.08 30.09 -9.45
N SER A 108 14.14 30.72 -8.29
CA SER A 108 15.26 30.71 -7.37
C SER A 108 15.43 29.32 -6.77
N GLN A 109 16.50 29.12 -6.02
CA GLN A 109 16.79 27.84 -5.39
C GLN A 109 15.71 27.37 -4.39
N ALA A 110 14.69 28.20 -4.07
CA ALA A 110 13.53 27.84 -3.25
C ALA A 110 12.21 27.60 -4.03
N ASP A 111 12.07 28.06 -5.28
CA ASP A 111 11.15 27.41 -6.23
C ASP A 111 11.80 26.17 -6.86
N ARG A 112 13.11 25.97 -6.60
CA ARG A 112 13.70 24.63 -6.53
C ARG A 112 13.42 23.96 -5.19
N ILE A 113 13.59 24.53 -4.01
CA ILE A 113 13.18 23.85 -2.75
C ILE A 113 11.66 24.00 -2.45
N ARG A 114 10.82 24.10 -3.52
CA ARG A 114 9.36 23.90 -3.53
C ARG A 114 8.85 23.35 -4.85
N GLY A 115 9.27 23.84 -6.02
CA GLY A 115 9.05 23.14 -7.31
C GLY A 115 9.96 21.92 -7.53
N ASN A 116 11.00 21.75 -6.70
CA ASN A 116 11.81 20.54 -6.44
C ASN A 116 11.87 20.23 -4.91
N ALA A 117 10.96 20.73 -4.07
CA ALA A 117 10.56 19.95 -2.90
C ALA A 117 9.32 19.16 -3.33
N ASP A 118 8.30 19.80 -3.90
CA ASP A 118 7.18 19.12 -4.55
C ASP A 118 7.61 18.37 -5.86
N MET A 119 8.86 18.51 -6.34
CA MET A 119 9.47 17.56 -7.32
C MET A 119 10.90 17.03 -6.98
N ALA A 120 11.39 17.14 -5.74
CA ALA A 120 12.56 16.35 -5.28
C ALA A 120 12.56 15.99 -3.78
N ARG A 121 11.47 16.30 -3.09
CA ARG A 121 10.88 15.56 -1.98
C ARG A 121 9.39 15.39 -2.24
N ILE A 122 9.06 14.54 -3.22
CA ILE A 122 7.92 13.66 -3.01
C ILE A 122 8.34 12.75 -1.84
N GLU A 123 8.40 13.27 -0.61
CA GLU A 123 8.20 12.41 0.54
C GLU A 123 6.82 11.81 0.30
N PRO A 124 6.73 10.49 0.05
CA PRO A 124 5.48 9.89 -0.39
C PRO A 124 4.47 10.08 0.73
N MET A 125 3.53 11.01 0.51
CA MET A 125 2.65 11.47 1.56
C MET A 125 1.91 10.26 2.13
N PRO A 126 2.04 9.98 3.45
CA PRO A 126 1.59 8.71 4.00
C PRO A 126 0.11 8.51 3.71
N THR A 127 -0.20 7.52 2.88
CA THR A 127 -1.53 7.43 2.27
C THR A 127 -2.44 6.60 3.14
N ASN A 128 -3.63 7.12 3.42
CA ASN A 128 -4.75 6.39 3.99
C ASN A 128 -5.90 6.49 3.01
N LEU A 129 -6.21 5.41 2.31
CA LEU A 129 -7.25 5.36 1.28
C LEU A 129 -8.27 4.29 1.63
N ILE A 130 -9.55 4.58 1.48
CA ILE A 130 -10.63 3.58 1.49
C ILE A 130 -11.27 3.57 0.10
N LEU A 131 -11.13 2.44 -0.58
CA LEU A 131 -11.82 2.13 -1.84
C LEU A 131 -13.17 1.52 -1.51
N TYR A 132 -14.25 2.26 -1.74
CA TYR A 132 -15.60 1.83 -1.38
C TYR A 132 -16.52 1.74 -2.58
N GLY A 133 -17.55 0.92 -2.47
CA GLY A 133 -18.64 0.90 -3.42
C GLY A 133 -19.38 -0.43 -3.45
N PRO A 134 -20.33 -0.59 -4.39
CA PRO A 134 -21.11 -1.81 -4.51
C PRO A 134 -20.28 -3.06 -4.89
N PRO A 135 -20.83 -4.28 -4.82
CA PRO A 135 -20.10 -5.49 -5.18
C PRO A 135 -19.82 -5.57 -6.68
N GLY A 136 -18.69 -6.20 -7.04
CA GLY A 136 -18.29 -6.42 -8.44
C GLY A 136 -17.81 -5.18 -9.19
N THR A 137 -17.53 -4.05 -8.54
CA THR A 137 -17.01 -2.84 -9.22
C THR A 137 -15.49 -2.84 -9.44
N GLY A 138 -14.83 -3.99 -9.25
CA GLY A 138 -13.38 -4.12 -9.48
C GLY A 138 -12.47 -3.63 -8.35
N LYS A 139 -13.01 -3.40 -7.13
CA LYS A 139 -12.25 -2.93 -5.96
C LYS A 139 -10.92 -3.66 -5.73
N THR A 140 -10.90 -5.00 -5.78
CA THR A 140 -9.69 -5.82 -5.61
C THR A 140 -8.60 -5.49 -6.65
N TYR A 141 -8.99 -5.24 -7.90
CA TYR A 141 -8.06 -4.85 -8.96
C TYR A 141 -7.53 -3.42 -8.77
N GLN A 142 -8.41 -2.48 -8.42
CA GLN A 142 -8.05 -1.10 -8.08
C GLN A 142 -7.12 -1.04 -6.85
N THR A 143 -7.33 -1.91 -5.87
CA THR A 143 -6.47 -2.03 -4.67
C THR A 143 -5.05 -2.48 -5.05
N ALA A 144 -4.92 -3.51 -5.90
CA ALA A 144 -3.62 -3.95 -6.40
C ALA A 144 -2.94 -2.87 -7.25
N GLN A 145 -3.70 -2.14 -8.09
CA GLN A 145 -3.19 -1.04 -8.90
C GLN A 145 -2.62 0.09 -8.04
N GLU A 146 -3.36 0.52 -7.03
CA GLU A 146 -2.93 1.56 -6.10
C GLU A 146 -1.72 1.11 -5.26
N ALA A 147 -1.74 -0.11 -4.72
CA ALA A 147 -0.64 -0.63 -3.91
C ALA A 147 0.68 -0.70 -4.68
N VAL A 148 0.64 -1.18 -5.93
CA VAL A 148 1.82 -1.19 -6.82
C VAL A 148 2.25 0.24 -7.16
N ALA A 149 1.31 1.17 -7.43
CA ALA A 149 1.64 2.57 -7.73
C ALA A 149 2.28 3.32 -6.54
N LEU A 150 1.91 2.97 -5.30
CA LEU A 150 2.57 3.48 -4.09
C LEU A 150 3.95 2.83 -3.88
N CYS A 151 4.10 1.54 -4.19
CA CYS A 151 5.37 0.83 -4.05
C CYS A 151 6.44 1.22 -5.10
N ASP A 152 6.04 1.44 -6.35
CA ASP A 152 6.95 1.60 -7.50
C ASP A 152 6.79 2.94 -8.25
N GLY A 153 5.88 3.82 -7.81
CA GLY A 153 5.59 5.12 -8.43
C GLY A 153 4.43 5.11 -9.43
N THR A 154 3.86 6.29 -9.69
CA THR A 154 2.71 6.46 -10.59
C THR A 154 3.13 6.41 -12.06
N GLY A 155 2.31 5.78 -12.90
CA GLY A 155 2.51 5.70 -14.36
C GLY A 155 3.21 4.43 -14.88
N THR A 156 3.70 3.56 -14.01
CA THR A 156 4.50 2.37 -14.37
C THR A 156 3.71 1.26 -15.11
N TYR A 157 2.37 1.33 -15.11
CA TYR A 157 1.48 0.30 -15.70
C TYR A 157 0.38 0.94 -16.59
N PRO A 158 0.56 0.96 -17.93
CA PRO A 158 -0.47 1.47 -18.83
C PRO A 158 -1.73 0.58 -18.85
N GLN A 159 -2.89 1.22 -18.96
CA GLN A 159 -4.23 0.65 -18.77
C GLN A 159 -4.72 -0.35 -19.84
N LEU A 160 -3.89 -0.83 -20.78
CA LEU A 160 -4.35 -1.65 -21.92
C LEU A 160 -3.51 -2.91 -22.21
N THR A 161 -4.23 -3.94 -22.66
CA THR A 161 -3.81 -5.27 -23.15
C THR A 161 -2.62 -5.95 -22.45
N GLY A 162 -2.91 -6.94 -21.60
CA GLY A 162 -1.91 -7.65 -20.79
C GLY A 162 -1.55 -6.95 -19.46
N GLY A 163 -1.91 -5.66 -19.32
CA GLY A 163 -1.66 -4.86 -18.11
C GLY A 163 -2.10 -5.52 -16.80
N ARG A 164 -3.28 -6.16 -16.75
CA ARG A 164 -3.78 -6.84 -15.54
C ARG A 164 -2.88 -8.00 -15.09
N ALA A 165 -2.42 -8.85 -16.01
CA ALA A 165 -1.54 -9.97 -15.67
C ALA A 165 -0.17 -9.47 -15.17
N ARG A 166 0.40 -8.44 -15.84
CA ARG A 166 1.68 -7.82 -15.44
C ARG A 166 1.57 -7.10 -14.09
N LEU A 167 0.46 -6.42 -13.82
CA LEU A 167 0.19 -5.77 -12.55
C LEU A 167 0.10 -6.81 -11.42
N MET A 168 -0.70 -7.88 -11.59
CA MET A 168 -0.84 -8.92 -10.58
C MET A 168 0.47 -9.69 -10.35
N ALA A 169 1.29 -9.87 -11.39
CA ALA A 169 2.64 -10.41 -11.23
C ALA A 169 3.51 -9.51 -10.32
N ARG A 170 3.55 -8.19 -10.58
CA ARG A 170 4.31 -7.26 -9.73
C ARG A 170 3.76 -7.17 -8.31
N TYR A 171 2.44 -7.15 -8.16
CA TYR A 171 1.77 -7.21 -6.87
C TYR A 171 2.22 -8.44 -6.06
N ASN A 172 2.24 -9.62 -6.70
CA ASN A 172 2.70 -10.86 -6.06
C ASN A 172 4.20 -10.83 -5.71
N GLU A 173 5.05 -10.19 -6.52
CA GLU A 173 6.45 -9.95 -6.16
C GLU A 173 6.59 -9.10 -4.89
N LEU A 174 5.89 -7.97 -4.83
CA LEU A 174 5.89 -7.07 -3.68
C LEU A 174 5.31 -7.72 -2.40
N VAL A 175 4.33 -8.62 -2.54
CA VAL A 175 3.84 -9.47 -1.43
C VAL A 175 4.92 -10.47 -0.99
N ALA A 176 5.62 -11.12 -1.93
CA ALA A 176 6.72 -12.05 -1.61
C ALA A 176 7.94 -11.35 -0.98
N GLU A 177 8.19 -10.09 -1.34
CA GLU A 177 9.15 -9.16 -0.73
C GLU A 177 8.68 -8.63 0.65
N LYS A 178 7.47 -8.97 1.10
CA LYS A 178 6.81 -8.44 2.33
C LYS A 178 6.63 -6.91 2.33
N ARG A 179 6.70 -6.26 1.16
CA ARG A 179 6.40 -4.83 0.98
C ARG A 179 4.90 -4.56 0.92
N ILE A 180 4.11 -5.53 0.45
CA ILE A 180 2.64 -5.51 0.56
C ILE A 180 2.21 -6.59 1.55
N SER A 181 1.41 -6.23 2.55
CA SER A 181 0.69 -7.15 3.41
C SER A 181 -0.81 -7.00 3.23
N PHE A 182 -1.54 -8.09 3.43
CA PHE A 182 -3.00 -8.15 3.21
C PHE A 182 -3.67 -8.81 4.43
N VAL A 183 -4.78 -8.23 4.87
CA VAL A 183 -5.64 -8.77 5.92
C VAL A 183 -7.10 -8.51 5.57
N THR A 184 -7.98 -9.48 5.81
CA THR A 184 -9.44 -9.28 5.74
C THR A 184 -10.00 -9.17 7.15
N PHE A 185 -10.81 -8.15 7.42
CA PHE A 185 -11.43 -7.96 8.73
C PHE A 185 -12.70 -8.81 8.89
N HIS A 186 -12.80 -9.45 10.06
CA HIS A 186 -13.97 -10.20 10.51
C HIS A 186 -14.60 -9.52 11.73
N GLN A 187 -15.86 -9.82 12.06
CA GLN A 187 -16.57 -9.21 13.20
C GLN A 187 -15.87 -9.44 14.55
N SER A 188 -15.11 -10.53 14.67
CA SER A 188 -14.31 -10.88 15.86
C SER A 188 -12.89 -10.31 15.86
N TYR A 189 -12.47 -9.58 14.82
CA TYR A 189 -11.10 -9.06 14.71
C TYR A 189 -10.84 -7.95 15.72
N ASP A 190 -9.66 -7.94 16.33
CA ASP A 190 -9.34 -7.07 17.46
C ASP A 190 -7.84 -6.69 17.53
N TYR A 191 -7.50 -5.88 18.55
CA TYR A 191 -6.15 -5.41 18.80
C TYR A 191 -5.13 -6.55 18.99
N GLU A 192 -5.50 -7.60 19.73
CA GLU A 192 -4.62 -8.74 20.01
C GLU A 192 -4.26 -9.56 18.76
N THR A 193 -5.09 -9.46 17.73
CA THR A 193 -4.87 -10.11 16.44
C THR A 193 -4.16 -9.17 15.44
N PHE A 194 -4.49 -7.88 15.46
CA PHE A 194 -3.99 -6.91 14.48
C PHE A 194 -2.62 -6.30 14.83
N VAL A 195 -2.40 -5.99 16.11
CA VAL A 195 -1.28 -5.15 16.57
C VAL A 195 -0.27 -5.94 17.39
N GLU A 196 -0.69 -6.50 18.53
CA GLU A 196 0.07 -7.44 19.34
C GLU A 196 -0.83 -8.07 20.39
N GLY A 197 -0.63 -9.36 20.66
CA GLY A 197 -1.41 -10.10 21.64
C GLY A 197 -0.57 -11.18 22.34
N LEU A 198 -1.10 -11.70 23.45
CA LEU A 198 -0.44 -12.81 24.15
C LEU A 198 -0.83 -14.14 23.50
N ARG A 199 0.16 -15.04 23.37
CA ARG A 199 -0.06 -16.43 22.94
C ARG A 199 0.64 -17.38 23.90
N PRO A 200 0.02 -18.53 24.26
CA PRO A 200 0.66 -19.52 25.10
C PRO A 200 1.74 -20.29 24.32
N GLU A 201 2.97 -20.27 24.80
CA GLU A 201 3.99 -21.25 24.43
C GLU A 201 3.94 -22.45 25.39
N MET A 202 4.04 -23.65 24.83
CA MET A 202 4.17 -24.90 25.56
C MET A 202 5.64 -25.09 25.94
N GLY A 203 5.99 -24.83 27.21
CA GLY A 203 7.29 -25.20 27.74
C GLY A 203 7.43 -26.72 27.81
N MET A 204 8.24 -27.32 26.93
CA MET A 204 8.70 -28.70 27.07
C MET A 204 9.94 -28.74 27.96
N GLU A 205 9.74 -28.61 29.28
CA GLU A 205 10.74 -29.03 30.26
C GLU A 205 10.50 -30.51 30.63
N GLU A 206 11.52 -31.35 30.50
CA GLU A 206 11.51 -32.70 31.06
C GLU A 206 11.71 -32.63 32.58
N GLY A 207 10.62 -32.72 33.35
CA GLY A 207 10.67 -33.06 34.79
C GLY A 207 9.93 -32.12 35.74
N SER A 208 9.59 -30.91 35.32
CA SER A 208 8.78 -29.93 36.08
C SER A 208 7.42 -29.72 35.41
N SER A 209 6.42 -29.29 36.19
CA SER A 209 5.04 -29.06 35.73
C SER A 209 4.96 -28.30 34.41
N VAL A 210 4.13 -28.79 33.47
CA VAL A 210 3.86 -28.14 32.17
C VAL A 210 3.35 -26.70 32.39
N GLY A 211 4.28 -25.75 32.33
CA GLY A 211 4.02 -24.34 32.49
C GLY A 211 3.66 -23.71 31.14
N PHE A 212 2.50 -23.06 31.07
CA PHE A 212 2.18 -22.20 29.95
C PHE A 212 2.83 -20.83 30.19
N ARG A 213 3.77 -20.43 29.32
CA ARG A 213 4.28 -19.06 29.32
C ARG A 213 3.50 -18.26 28.28
N LEU A 214 3.05 -17.06 28.64
CA LEU A 214 2.41 -16.14 27.69
C LEU A 214 3.48 -15.25 27.08
N ASP A 215 3.74 -15.43 25.80
CA ASP A 215 4.66 -14.59 25.04
C ASP A 215 3.90 -13.59 24.15
N VAL A 216 4.46 -12.39 24.03
CA VAL A 216 3.88 -11.31 23.22
C VAL A 216 4.22 -11.53 21.75
N VAL A 217 3.21 -11.85 20.95
CA VAL A 217 3.33 -12.04 19.51
C VAL A 217 2.88 -10.75 18.81
N PRO A 218 3.70 -10.16 17.92
CA PRO A 218 3.28 -9.04 17.10
C PRO A 218 2.19 -9.47 16.11
N GLY A 219 1.24 -8.58 15.84
CA GLY A 219 0.26 -8.72 14.77
C GLY A 219 0.71 -7.99 13.50
N ILE A 220 0.05 -8.28 12.38
CA ILE A 220 0.42 -7.85 11.03
C ILE A 220 0.70 -6.34 10.91
N PHE A 221 0.00 -5.49 11.67
CA PHE A 221 0.22 -4.05 11.67
C PHE A 221 1.58 -3.67 12.25
N ARG A 222 1.95 -4.27 13.40
CA ARG A 222 3.24 -4.03 14.06
C ARG A 222 4.39 -4.59 13.22
N GLU A 223 4.20 -5.73 12.56
CA GLU A 223 5.19 -6.34 11.68
C GLU A 223 5.54 -5.43 10.50
N ILE A 224 4.53 -4.99 9.73
CA ILE A 224 4.77 -4.11 8.56
C ILE A 224 5.25 -2.72 8.98
N CYS A 225 4.80 -2.18 10.13
CA CYS A 225 5.40 -0.96 10.69
C CYS A 225 6.90 -1.15 10.99
N THR A 226 7.29 -2.29 11.54
CA THR A 226 8.70 -2.55 11.87
C THR A 226 9.56 -2.69 10.60
N LEU A 227 9.05 -3.35 9.56
CA LEU A 227 9.72 -3.44 8.25
C LEU A 227 9.84 -2.07 7.56
N ALA A 228 8.77 -1.29 7.53
CA ALA A 228 8.76 0.04 6.93
C ALA A 228 9.74 0.98 7.65
N ASP A 229 9.78 0.96 8.99
CA ASP A 229 10.68 1.84 9.75
C ASP A 229 12.15 1.48 9.51
N GLN A 230 12.49 0.19 9.51
CA GLN A 230 13.85 -0.26 9.19
C GLN A 230 14.29 0.17 7.78
N ALA A 231 13.41 0.07 6.78
CA ALA A 231 13.69 0.52 5.43
C ALA A 231 13.84 2.05 5.31
N ARG A 232 13.37 2.81 6.31
CA ARG A 232 13.45 4.28 6.40
C ARG A 232 14.69 4.74 7.18
N THR A 233 15.07 4.06 8.25
CA THR A 233 16.12 4.49 9.19
C THR A 233 17.50 3.88 8.91
N ARG A 234 17.58 2.77 8.17
CA ARG A 234 18.85 2.06 7.92
C ARG A 234 19.85 2.96 7.19
N PRO A 235 21.05 3.21 7.74
CA PRO A 235 22.06 4.02 7.07
C PRO A 235 22.49 3.33 5.76
N HIS A 236 22.61 4.12 4.69
CA HIS A 236 23.07 3.63 3.39
C HIS A 236 24.57 3.31 3.47
N ILE A 237 24.90 2.06 3.85
CA ILE A 237 26.25 1.54 3.75
C ILE A 237 26.57 1.36 2.26
N PRO A 238 27.54 2.10 1.70
CA PRO A 238 27.97 1.92 0.32
C PRO A 238 28.68 0.57 0.23
N THR A 239 27.90 -0.48 -0.03
CA THR A 239 28.43 -1.82 -0.13
C THR A 239 28.79 -2.06 -1.58
N SER A 240 30.04 -2.43 -1.86
CA SER A 240 30.43 -3.01 -3.14
C SER A 240 29.90 -4.45 -3.28
N ALA A 241 28.67 -4.69 -2.83
CA ALA A 241 27.95 -5.96 -2.88
C ALA A 241 26.74 -5.83 -3.82
N SER A 242 27.01 -5.20 -4.97
CA SER A 242 26.24 -5.38 -6.18
C SER A 242 26.13 -6.89 -6.40
N GLU A 243 24.92 -7.43 -6.17
CA GLU A 243 24.62 -8.86 -6.20
C GLU A 243 25.25 -9.71 -5.08
N LEU A 244 24.78 -9.51 -3.84
CA LEU A 244 24.85 -10.58 -2.83
C LEU A 244 23.95 -11.76 -3.26
N ASP A 245 24.44 -12.62 -4.17
CA ASP A 245 23.67 -13.77 -4.64
C ASP A 245 23.37 -14.75 -3.51
N LEU A 246 22.14 -14.68 -2.98
CA LEU A 246 21.62 -15.55 -1.95
C LEU A 246 21.29 -16.97 -2.47
N ASN A 247 21.26 -17.21 -3.79
CA ASN A 247 20.92 -18.53 -4.32
C ASN A 247 22.03 -19.55 -4.09
N SER A 248 23.30 -19.11 -4.18
CA SER A 248 24.49 -19.95 -4.00
C SER A 248 24.97 -20.10 -2.55
N ARG A 249 24.40 -19.37 -1.57
CA ARG A 249 24.87 -19.41 -0.17
C ARG A 249 24.20 -20.50 0.67
N SER A 250 24.94 -21.03 1.66
CA SER A 250 24.34 -21.82 2.74
C SER A 250 23.76 -20.89 3.81
N PHE A 251 22.72 -21.36 4.50
CA PHE A 251 22.07 -20.62 5.59
C PHE A 251 22.29 -21.36 6.91
N TRP A 252 22.58 -20.61 7.97
CA TRP A 252 22.82 -21.14 9.32
C TRP A 252 22.01 -20.39 10.36
N LYS A 253 21.45 -21.10 11.33
CA LYS A 253 20.93 -20.51 12.57
C LYS A 253 22.07 -20.57 13.58
N MET A 254 22.42 -19.45 14.22
CA MET A 254 23.41 -19.42 15.30
C MET A 254 22.99 -18.52 16.47
N SER A 255 22.79 -19.09 17.66
CA SER A 255 22.61 -18.31 18.89
C SER A 255 23.93 -17.69 19.36
N LEU A 256 23.84 -16.48 19.91
CA LEU A 256 24.95 -15.75 20.55
C LEU A 256 24.46 -15.29 21.93
N GLY A 257 24.89 -15.98 23.00
CA GLY A 257 24.37 -15.80 24.36
C GLY A 257 22.95 -16.36 24.57
N SER A 258 22.49 -16.33 25.84
CA SER A 258 21.08 -16.49 26.20
C SER A 258 20.32 -15.17 26.05
N ILE A 259 18.99 -15.21 26.17
CA ILE A 259 18.17 -13.99 26.33
C ILE A 259 18.30 -13.44 27.75
N ASP A 260 18.50 -14.34 28.73
CA ASP A 260 18.44 -14.02 30.16
C ASP A 260 19.79 -13.57 30.76
N ASP A 261 20.92 -13.87 30.09
CA ASP A 261 22.29 -13.61 30.57
C ASP A 261 22.81 -12.19 30.22
N GLY A 262 21.96 -11.32 29.69
CA GLY A 262 22.35 -10.00 29.17
C GLY A 262 22.89 -10.02 27.73
N ASN A 263 22.86 -8.87 27.06
CA ASN A 263 23.28 -8.76 25.65
C ASN A 263 24.79 -8.67 25.45
N ASP A 264 25.60 -8.57 26.52
CA ASP A 264 27.04 -8.32 26.50
C ASP A 264 27.81 -9.17 25.48
N HIS A 265 27.48 -10.46 25.35
CA HIS A 265 28.10 -11.36 24.38
C HIS A 265 27.73 -11.06 22.92
N TYR A 266 26.48 -10.65 22.69
CA TYR A 266 25.98 -10.25 21.38
C TYR A 266 26.55 -8.88 21.00
N ASP A 267 26.57 -7.93 21.93
CA ASP A 267 27.09 -6.57 21.69
C ASP A 267 28.62 -6.59 21.45
N ALA A 268 29.37 -7.45 22.16
CA ALA A 268 30.78 -7.71 21.88
C ALA A 268 31.01 -8.36 20.50
N ALA A 269 30.13 -9.27 20.08
CA ALA A 269 30.16 -9.89 18.75
C ALA A 269 29.82 -8.89 17.63
N LEU A 270 28.87 -7.97 17.87
CA LEU A 270 28.56 -6.85 16.99
C LEU A 270 29.78 -5.93 16.82
N ALA A 271 30.30 -5.40 17.92
CA ALA A 271 31.43 -4.45 17.92
C ALA A 271 32.71 -5.08 17.36
N GLY A 272 32.99 -6.34 17.73
CA GLY A 272 34.16 -7.09 17.28
C GLY A 272 34.04 -7.71 15.88
N LYS A 273 32.88 -7.62 15.23
CA LYS A 273 32.61 -8.17 13.88
C LYS A 273 32.91 -9.68 13.77
N TYR A 274 32.44 -10.46 14.73
CA TYR A 274 32.56 -11.91 14.73
C TYR A 274 31.28 -12.61 15.18
N ILE A 275 31.15 -13.89 14.87
CA ILE A 275 30.24 -14.83 15.56
C ILE A 275 31.07 -15.80 16.39
N ALA A 276 30.54 -16.27 17.53
CA ALA A 276 31.31 -17.10 18.47
C ALA A 276 30.49 -18.26 19.05
N LEU A 277 31.15 -19.42 19.19
CA LEU A 277 30.52 -20.67 19.65
C LEU A 277 30.94 -20.99 21.10
N GLY A 278 29.97 -21.24 21.97
CA GLY A 278 30.20 -21.63 23.39
C GLY A 278 30.38 -23.13 23.65
N TRP A 279 30.39 -23.96 22.60
CA TRP A 279 30.65 -25.42 22.69
C TRP A 279 32.06 -25.71 22.20
N GLY A 280 32.72 -26.74 22.77
CA GLY A 280 34.10 -27.12 22.44
C GLY A 280 35.17 -26.70 23.44
N GLY A 281 34.77 -26.14 24.60
CA GLY A 281 35.66 -25.76 25.70
C GLY A 281 36.74 -24.75 25.30
N VAL A 282 37.91 -24.84 25.93
CA VAL A 282 39.10 -24.01 25.64
C VAL A 282 40.10 -24.69 24.71
N ILE A 283 39.72 -25.80 24.04
CA ILE A 283 40.63 -26.52 23.13
C ILE A 283 40.79 -25.73 21.83
N ASN A 284 42.02 -25.39 21.46
CA ASN A 284 42.29 -24.77 20.16
C ASN A 284 42.10 -25.79 19.03
N TRP A 285 40.95 -25.73 18.35
CA TRP A 285 40.60 -26.62 17.25
C TRP A 285 41.22 -26.24 15.92
N SER A 286 42.01 -25.15 15.82
CA SER A 286 42.59 -24.70 14.55
C SER A 286 43.37 -25.78 13.78
N PRO A 287 44.23 -26.63 14.40
CA PRO A 287 45.09 -27.59 13.67
C PRO A 287 44.35 -28.55 12.73
N ASP A 288 44.93 -28.81 11.54
CA ASP A 288 44.31 -29.59 10.47
C ASP A 288 43.87 -31.00 10.85
N LYS A 289 44.50 -31.61 11.86
CA LYS A 289 44.10 -32.90 12.42
C LYS A 289 42.63 -32.94 12.88
N PHE A 290 42.02 -31.78 13.16
CA PHE A 290 40.63 -31.65 13.59
C PHE A 290 39.63 -31.42 12.43
N SER A 291 39.96 -31.89 11.22
CA SER A 291 39.11 -31.68 10.02
C SER A 291 38.01 -32.72 9.81
N SER A 292 37.97 -33.80 10.59
CA SER A 292 36.85 -34.77 10.63
C SER A 292 36.04 -34.62 11.93
N LEU A 293 34.80 -35.15 11.92
CA LEU A 293 33.97 -35.20 13.12
C LEU A 293 34.58 -36.14 14.17
N ASP A 294 35.10 -37.27 13.73
CA ASP A 294 35.66 -38.32 14.60
C ASP A 294 36.91 -37.81 15.34
N ASN A 295 37.82 -37.11 14.66
CA ASN A 295 39.04 -36.60 15.28
C ASN A 295 38.75 -35.49 16.33
N ILE A 296 37.68 -34.69 16.13
CA ILE A 296 37.22 -33.73 17.15
C ILE A 296 36.60 -34.48 18.34
N LYS A 297 35.76 -35.49 18.05
CA LYS A 297 35.07 -36.28 19.08
C LYS A 297 36.04 -37.08 19.95
N GLU A 298 37.02 -37.75 19.34
CA GLU A 298 38.06 -38.51 20.04
C GLU A 298 38.86 -37.59 20.96
N ALA A 299 39.41 -36.49 20.43
CA ALA A 299 40.18 -35.53 21.22
C ALA A 299 39.36 -34.82 22.33
N TRP A 300 38.06 -34.62 22.12
CA TRP A 300 37.17 -34.12 23.18
C TRP A 300 37.01 -35.14 24.31
N LEU A 301 36.75 -36.40 23.96
CA LEU A 301 36.53 -37.49 24.92
C LEU A 301 37.82 -37.93 25.63
N GLU A 302 38.99 -37.77 25.02
CA GLU A 302 40.29 -37.95 25.71
C GLU A 302 40.43 -37.01 26.91
N GLN A 303 39.99 -35.74 26.76
CA GLN A 303 40.07 -34.74 27.82
C GLN A 303 38.83 -34.74 28.73
N ASN A 304 37.68 -35.18 28.22
CA ASN A 304 36.39 -35.20 28.92
C ASN A 304 35.71 -36.59 28.83
N PRO A 305 36.28 -37.66 29.43
CA PRO A 305 35.82 -39.05 29.19
C PRO A 305 34.39 -39.34 29.60
N ASN A 306 33.82 -38.52 30.49
CA ASN A 306 32.47 -38.67 31.01
C ASN A 306 31.44 -37.76 30.34
N ASP A 307 31.85 -36.87 29.43
CA ASP A 307 30.90 -35.97 28.76
C ASP A 307 30.02 -36.73 27.76
N ARG A 308 28.71 -36.57 27.91
CA ARG A 308 27.69 -37.17 27.05
C ARG A 308 27.03 -36.14 26.12
N SER A 309 27.43 -34.87 26.17
CA SER A 309 26.88 -33.79 25.34
C SER A 309 27.48 -33.80 23.94
N PRO A 310 26.76 -34.29 22.90
CA PRO A 310 27.31 -34.36 21.56
C PRO A 310 27.51 -32.97 20.92
N SER A 311 27.00 -31.92 21.54
CA SER A 311 27.22 -30.53 21.11
C SER A 311 28.69 -30.15 21.06
N ASN A 312 29.50 -30.63 22.01
CA ASN A 312 30.92 -30.26 22.12
C ASN A 312 31.78 -30.73 20.95
N TRP A 313 31.37 -31.76 20.19
CA TRP A 313 32.05 -32.15 18.95
C TRP A 313 31.22 -31.90 17.70
N ASN A 314 29.89 -32.14 17.72
CA ASN A 314 29.04 -31.93 16.55
C ASN A 314 28.95 -30.44 16.16
N GLN A 315 28.75 -29.53 17.11
CA GLN A 315 28.57 -28.11 16.79
C GLN A 315 29.92 -27.43 16.47
N VAL A 316 31.01 -27.87 17.13
CA VAL A 316 32.38 -27.48 16.76
C VAL A 316 32.71 -27.93 15.35
N TYR A 317 32.40 -29.17 14.96
CA TYR A 317 32.61 -29.65 13.60
C TYR A 317 31.82 -28.85 12.56
N LEU A 318 30.56 -28.49 12.85
CA LEU A 318 29.78 -27.62 11.95
C LEU A 318 30.43 -26.24 11.82
N PHE A 319 30.81 -25.61 12.93
CA PHE A 319 31.38 -24.27 12.96
C PHE A 319 32.78 -24.20 12.32
N ARG A 320 33.67 -25.14 12.68
CA ARG A 320 35.03 -25.24 12.13
C ARG A 320 35.01 -25.69 10.67
N CYS A 321 34.38 -26.82 10.37
CA CYS A 321 34.63 -27.58 9.14
C CYS A 321 33.52 -27.49 8.07
N LYS A 322 32.30 -27.05 8.42
CA LYS A 322 31.19 -26.99 7.45
C LYS A 322 30.79 -25.58 7.06
N MET A 323 30.76 -24.63 8.00
CA MET A 323 30.56 -23.22 7.72
C MET A 323 31.72 -22.66 6.90
N LYS A 324 31.43 -21.84 5.89
CA LYS A 324 32.41 -21.30 4.95
C LYS A 324 32.26 -19.79 4.79
N GLN A 325 33.30 -19.16 4.26
CA GLN A 325 33.22 -17.77 3.79
C GLN A 325 32.09 -17.62 2.77
N GLY A 326 31.31 -16.56 2.90
CA GLY A 326 30.12 -16.28 2.11
C GLY A 326 28.81 -16.93 2.61
N ASP A 327 28.85 -17.83 3.60
CA ASP A 327 27.63 -18.35 4.21
C ASP A 327 26.88 -17.27 5.00
N ILE A 328 25.54 -17.39 5.03
CA ILE A 328 24.66 -16.46 5.74
C ILE A 328 24.25 -17.04 7.09
N VAL A 329 24.41 -16.26 8.16
CA VAL A 329 24.13 -16.66 9.54
C VAL A 329 23.04 -15.75 10.11
N ILE A 330 21.96 -16.36 10.58
CA ILE A 330 20.79 -15.69 11.16
C ILE A 330 20.82 -15.89 12.67
N ILE A 331 20.82 -14.77 13.40
CA ILE A 331 20.91 -14.73 14.86
C ILE A 331 19.49 -14.67 15.44
N PRO A 332 19.06 -15.69 16.21
CA PRO A 332 17.72 -15.76 16.77
C PRO A 332 17.52 -14.74 17.90
N TYR A 333 16.26 -14.45 18.17
CA TYR A 333 15.76 -13.94 19.43
C TYR A 333 14.55 -14.80 19.80
N GLY A 334 14.75 -15.78 20.68
CA GLY A 334 13.79 -16.88 20.88
C GLY A 334 13.64 -17.80 19.66
N ASN A 335 12.59 -18.61 19.64
CA ASN A 335 12.36 -19.61 18.58
C ASN A 335 11.56 -19.07 17.38
N ARG A 336 10.87 -17.93 17.56
CA ARG A 336 9.92 -17.36 16.61
C ARG A 336 10.34 -15.99 16.04
N SER A 337 11.52 -15.49 16.40
CA SER A 337 12.04 -14.20 15.89
C SER A 337 13.57 -14.22 15.72
N PHE A 338 14.10 -13.22 15.02
CA PHE A 338 15.53 -13.00 14.79
C PHE A 338 15.91 -11.53 15.05
N ARG A 339 17.20 -11.29 15.38
CA ARG A 339 17.72 -9.94 15.72
C ARG A 339 18.87 -9.44 14.84
N ALA A 340 19.56 -10.33 14.15
CA ALA A 340 20.63 -9.95 13.23
C ALA A 340 20.85 -11.00 12.13
N ILE A 341 21.50 -10.58 11.05
CA ILE A 341 21.93 -11.42 9.93
C ILE A 341 23.34 -11.01 9.54
N ALA A 342 24.22 -11.99 9.34
CA ALA A 342 25.62 -11.78 9.00
C ALA A 342 26.06 -12.65 7.82
N GLU A 343 27.09 -12.22 7.10
CA GLU A 343 27.84 -13.02 6.15
C GLU A 343 29.20 -13.39 6.77
N VAL A 344 29.60 -14.66 6.68
CA VAL A 344 30.92 -15.11 7.13
C VAL A 344 32.00 -14.57 6.20
N THR A 345 32.98 -13.84 6.74
CA THR A 345 34.04 -13.19 5.93
C THR A 345 35.42 -13.83 6.08
N GLY A 346 35.57 -14.84 6.93
CA GLY A 346 36.83 -15.54 7.13
C GLY A 346 36.66 -16.92 7.76
N ASP A 347 37.80 -17.58 7.98
CA ASP A 347 37.85 -18.94 8.48
C ASP A 347 37.72 -19.01 10.01
N TYR A 348 37.79 -20.22 10.56
CA TYR A 348 37.74 -20.43 12.01
C TYR A 348 38.98 -19.83 12.69
N GLU A 349 38.75 -19.09 13.76
CA GLU A 349 39.78 -18.46 14.59
C GLU A 349 39.60 -18.86 16.06
N PHE A 350 40.71 -18.92 16.79
CA PHE A 350 40.74 -19.16 18.24
C PHE A 350 41.43 -17.98 18.93
N SER A 351 40.70 -17.18 19.72
CA SER A 351 41.23 -15.87 20.18
C SER A 351 42.20 -15.96 21.36
N SER A 352 41.84 -16.71 22.40
CA SER A 352 42.63 -16.95 23.62
C SER A 352 41.86 -17.87 24.57
N GLU A 353 42.56 -18.60 25.45
CA GLU A 353 41.93 -19.47 26.45
C GLU A 353 41.16 -18.68 27.54
N ASP A 354 41.58 -17.45 27.85
CA ASP A 354 40.89 -16.55 28.79
C ASP A 354 39.58 -15.95 28.24
N SER A 355 39.23 -16.21 26.97
CA SER A 355 38.01 -15.67 26.39
C SER A 355 36.81 -16.57 26.67
N TYR A 356 35.74 -15.99 27.22
CA TYR A 356 34.48 -16.70 27.51
C TYR A 356 33.89 -17.43 26.28
N TYR A 357 34.08 -16.87 25.07
CA TYR A 357 33.81 -17.55 23.81
C TYR A 357 35.06 -17.49 22.91
N PRO A 358 35.93 -18.52 22.98
CA PRO A 358 37.23 -18.49 22.32
C PRO A 358 37.14 -18.91 20.83
N HIS A 359 36.13 -19.69 20.47
CA HIS A 359 35.86 -20.17 19.10
C HIS A 359 35.13 -19.10 18.30
N ARG A 360 35.76 -18.53 17.28
CA ARG A 360 35.22 -17.40 16.51
C ARG A 360 35.30 -17.60 15.00
N ARG A 361 34.51 -16.81 14.28
CA ARG A 361 34.66 -16.55 12.84
C ARG A 361 34.38 -15.06 12.60
N PRO A 362 35.21 -14.34 11.83
CA PRO A 362 34.92 -12.97 11.46
C PRO A 362 33.73 -12.91 10.50
N VAL A 363 32.88 -11.90 10.67
CA VAL A 363 31.67 -11.70 9.88
C VAL A 363 31.46 -10.24 9.48
N ARG A 364 30.77 -10.04 8.37
CA ARG A 364 30.13 -8.77 8.01
C ARG A 364 28.68 -8.83 8.45
N TRP A 365 28.31 -8.02 9.44
CA TRP A 365 26.92 -7.80 9.81
C TRP A 365 26.19 -7.14 8.64
N LEU A 366 25.22 -7.87 8.05
CA LEU A 366 24.40 -7.37 6.95
C LEU A 366 23.17 -6.63 7.49
N LEU A 367 22.63 -7.10 8.61
CA LEU A 367 21.47 -6.55 9.30
C LEU A 367 21.62 -6.69 10.81
N THR A 368 21.29 -5.63 11.54
CA THR A 368 21.21 -5.59 13.01
C THR A 368 19.94 -4.85 13.37
N LEU A 369 19.15 -5.38 14.30
CA LEU A 369 17.81 -4.88 14.60
C LEU A 369 17.69 -4.39 16.04
N ASP A 370 17.20 -3.16 16.22
CA ASP A 370 16.88 -2.60 17.55
C ASP A 370 15.68 -3.31 18.20
N ALA A 371 14.82 -3.91 17.39
CA ALA A 371 13.69 -4.75 17.81
C ALA A 371 13.65 -6.03 16.97
N PRO A 372 13.54 -7.23 17.57
CA PRO A 372 13.46 -8.48 16.84
C PRO A 372 12.29 -8.52 15.84
N LEU A 373 12.54 -9.14 14.69
CA LEU A 373 11.52 -9.39 13.65
C LEU A 373 11.00 -10.84 13.72
N PRO A 374 9.71 -11.08 13.40
CA PRO A 374 9.15 -12.42 13.24
C PRO A 374 9.93 -13.28 12.25
N LEU A 375 10.13 -14.55 12.58
CA LEU A 375 10.94 -15.47 11.79
C LEU A 375 10.30 -15.81 10.44
N ASP A 376 8.97 -15.94 10.41
CA ASP A 376 8.12 -16.23 9.23
C ASP A 376 8.04 -15.10 8.19
N LEU A 377 8.72 -13.98 8.43
CA LEU A 377 9.08 -13.03 7.38
C LEU A 377 10.10 -13.63 6.40
N ILE A 378 11.09 -14.38 6.90
CA ILE A 378 12.23 -14.89 6.11
C ILE A 378 12.40 -16.41 6.12
N ILE A 379 11.84 -17.12 7.10
CA ILE A 379 11.98 -18.58 7.28
C ILE A 379 10.66 -19.22 7.70
N GLU A 380 10.21 -20.24 6.97
CA GLU A 380 9.03 -21.01 7.35
C GLU A 380 9.27 -21.88 8.60
N GLY A 381 8.29 -21.89 9.51
CA GLY A 381 8.30 -22.68 10.73
C GLY A 381 8.93 -21.96 11.93
N GLN A 382 9.66 -22.71 12.77
CA GLN A 382 10.33 -22.20 13.96
C GLN A 382 11.81 -22.63 14.01
N PHE A 383 12.60 -21.98 14.86
CA PHE A 383 13.92 -22.48 15.24
C PHE A 383 13.82 -23.56 16.34
N ALA A 384 14.61 -24.63 16.19
CA ALA A 384 14.87 -25.57 17.27
C ALA A 384 15.85 -25.00 18.30
N MET A 385 15.72 -25.44 19.56
CA MET A 385 16.62 -25.13 20.69
C MET A 385 17.99 -25.82 20.57
N ARG A 386 18.74 -25.46 19.52
CA ARG A 386 20.13 -25.87 19.29
C ARG A 386 20.95 -24.63 18.90
N THR A 387 22.14 -24.46 19.46
CA THR A 387 22.95 -23.23 19.28
C THR A 387 23.24 -22.98 17.79
N LEU A 388 23.83 -23.93 17.08
CA LEU A 388 24.22 -23.84 15.67
C LEU A 388 23.64 -24.99 14.84
N TYR A 389 23.08 -24.67 13.66
CA TYR A 389 22.79 -25.66 12.60
C TYR A 389 22.54 -25.03 11.23
N ALA A 390 22.74 -25.82 10.17
CA ALA A 390 22.34 -25.48 8.82
C ALA A 390 20.82 -25.42 8.69
N LEU A 391 20.31 -24.37 8.08
CA LEU A 391 18.92 -24.20 7.71
C LEU A 391 18.68 -24.81 6.32
N ALA A 392 17.56 -25.52 6.17
CA ALA A 392 17.17 -26.07 4.89
C ALA A 392 16.82 -24.93 3.92
N ARG A 393 17.38 -24.99 2.70
CA ARG A 393 17.39 -23.88 1.73
C ARG A 393 15.99 -23.55 1.21
N ASP A 394 15.13 -24.55 1.12
CA ASP A 394 13.70 -24.48 0.79
C ASP A 394 12.88 -23.68 1.82
N ARG A 395 13.21 -23.80 3.11
CA ARG A 395 12.55 -23.04 4.20
C ARG A 395 12.86 -21.53 4.18
N VAL A 396 13.85 -21.07 3.41
CA VAL A 396 14.28 -19.66 3.40
C VAL A 396 13.63 -18.90 2.25
N ASN A 397 12.77 -17.92 2.58
CA ASN A 397 12.21 -16.99 1.60
C ASN A 397 13.28 -15.99 1.16
N LEU A 398 13.97 -16.32 0.06
CA LEU A 398 14.99 -15.45 -0.53
C LEU A 398 14.48 -14.08 -1.00
N ARG A 399 13.20 -13.93 -1.35
CA ARG A 399 12.69 -12.63 -1.82
C ARG A 399 12.50 -11.67 -0.65
N ALA A 400 11.89 -12.12 0.44
CA ALA A 400 11.81 -11.34 1.67
C ALA A 400 13.18 -11.11 2.29
N LEU A 401 14.04 -12.15 2.37
CA LEU A 401 15.40 -12.01 2.88
C LEU A 401 16.24 -11.07 1.99
N GLY A 402 16.12 -11.20 0.67
CA GLY A 402 16.78 -10.32 -0.30
C GLY A 402 16.31 -8.88 -0.19
N GLY A 403 14.99 -8.63 -0.09
CA GLY A 403 14.44 -7.29 0.12
C GLY A 403 14.84 -6.67 1.46
N LEU A 404 14.95 -7.48 2.52
CA LEU A 404 15.41 -7.05 3.84
C LEU A 404 16.93 -6.79 3.88
N LEU A 405 17.73 -7.58 3.16
CA LEU A 405 19.18 -7.44 3.13
C LEU A 405 19.66 -6.39 2.12
N ALA A 406 18.92 -6.17 1.03
CA ALA A 406 19.28 -5.25 -0.04
C ALA A 406 19.69 -3.87 0.53
N PRO A 407 20.83 -3.31 0.09
CA PRO A 407 21.02 -1.87 0.25
C PRO A 407 19.88 -1.16 -0.49
N GLY A 408 19.46 0.01 0.01
CA GLY A 408 18.59 0.90 -0.77
C GLY A 408 19.21 1.10 -2.16
N ALA A 409 18.41 0.90 -3.22
CA ALA A 409 18.86 0.53 -4.56
C ALA A 409 20.13 1.26 -5.06
N GLU A 410 21.05 0.50 -5.67
CA GLU A 410 22.45 0.91 -5.84
C GLU A 410 22.72 2.17 -6.68
N PRO A 411 23.83 2.89 -6.37
CA PRO A 411 24.32 4.03 -7.13
C PRO A 411 25.28 3.59 -8.26
N GLY A 412 24.78 3.56 -9.50
CA GLY A 412 25.59 3.48 -10.72
C GLY A 412 25.45 4.75 -11.55
N GLY A 413 26.25 5.78 -11.25
CA GLY A 413 26.21 7.08 -11.93
C GLY A 413 26.39 8.25 -10.96
N GLU A 414 27.11 9.29 -11.40
CA GLU A 414 27.53 10.42 -10.56
C GLU A 414 26.37 11.34 -10.13
N ALA A 415 26.60 12.07 -9.02
CA ALA A 415 25.80 13.19 -8.48
C ALA A 415 24.48 12.86 -7.73
N ASP A 416 24.63 12.67 -6.41
CA ASP A 416 23.81 13.28 -5.34
C ASP A 416 22.32 13.55 -5.62
N VAL A 417 21.53 12.48 -5.69
CA VAL A 417 20.07 12.53 -5.50
C VAL A 417 19.71 11.61 -4.34
N GLN A 418 19.29 12.19 -3.22
CA GLN A 418 18.79 11.46 -2.05
C GLN A 418 17.56 10.62 -2.45
N ARG A 419 17.74 9.32 -2.70
CA ARG A 419 16.64 8.40 -3.03
C ARG A 419 15.74 8.19 -1.82
N GLN A 420 14.43 8.13 -2.07
CA GLN A 420 13.40 7.89 -1.06
C GLN A 420 13.51 6.46 -0.50
N PRO A 421 13.06 6.22 0.74
CA PRO A 421 13.04 4.89 1.33
C PRO A 421 12.09 3.96 0.55
N ALA A 422 12.22 2.64 0.74
CA ALA A 422 11.29 1.69 0.14
C ALA A 422 9.89 1.86 0.74
N GLN A 423 8.86 1.86 -0.12
CA GLN A 423 7.47 2.05 0.28
C GLN A 423 6.77 0.72 0.57
N PHE A 424 5.91 0.71 1.59
CA PHE A 424 5.17 -0.44 2.10
C PHE A 424 3.68 -0.18 2.08
N VAL A 425 2.85 -1.21 1.87
CA VAL A 425 1.39 -1.08 1.84
C VAL A 425 0.74 -2.16 2.68
N LEU A 426 -0.14 -1.77 3.61
CA LEU A 426 -1.07 -2.67 4.28
C LEU A 426 -2.45 -2.53 3.64
N ILE A 427 -2.93 -3.61 3.05
CA ILE A 427 -4.29 -3.73 2.53
C ILE A 427 -5.18 -4.32 3.61
N ILE A 428 -6.26 -3.61 3.92
CA ILE A 428 -7.28 -3.99 4.92
C ILE A 428 -8.60 -4.20 4.18
N ASP A 429 -8.84 -5.42 3.75
CA ASP A 429 -10.03 -5.82 3.02
C ASP A 429 -11.23 -5.93 3.98
N GLU A 430 -12.42 -5.51 3.53
CA GLU A 430 -13.64 -5.45 4.34
C GLU A 430 -13.47 -4.64 5.64
N ILE A 431 -12.78 -3.49 5.58
CA ILE A 431 -12.33 -2.71 6.74
C ILE A 431 -13.45 -2.35 7.72
N ASN A 432 -14.68 -2.20 7.23
CA ASN A 432 -15.85 -1.87 8.01
C ASN A 432 -16.39 -3.06 8.84
N ARG A 433 -16.11 -4.32 8.48
CA ARG A 433 -16.63 -5.52 9.16
C ARG A 433 -16.13 -5.73 10.59
N ALA A 434 -15.10 -5.02 11.03
CA ALA A 434 -14.63 -5.01 12.42
C ALA A 434 -14.84 -3.65 13.09
N ASN A 435 -14.87 -3.60 14.42
CA ASN A 435 -14.81 -2.34 15.15
C ASN A 435 -13.39 -1.76 15.05
N ILE A 436 -13.14 -0.95 14.03
CA ILE A 436 -11.82 -0.37 13.71
C ILE A 436 -11.22 0.39 14.90
N SER A 437 -12.03 1.10 15.69
CA SER A 437 -11.56 1.79 16.90
C SER A 437 -11.06 0.83 17.98
N LYS A 438 -11.68 -0.35 18.14
CA LYS A 438 -11.18 -1.44 19.00
C LYS A 438 -9.93 -2.11 18.40
N VAL A 439 -9.88 -2.26 17.07
CA VAL A 439 -8.78 -2.94 16.37
C VAL A 439 -7.48 -2.13 16.40
N PHE A 440 -7.54 -0.82 16.15
CA PHE A 440 -6.37 0.06 16.21
C PHE A 440 -6.03 0.54 17.63
N GLY A 441 -6.99 0.56 18.55
CA GLY A 441 -6.78 1.07 19.91
C GLY A 441 -6.24 2.51 19.91
N GLU A 442 -5.19 2.75 20.68
CA GLU A 442 -4.47 4.02 20.75
C GLU A 442 -3.76 4.41 19.43
N LEU A 443 -3.45 3.43 18.57
CA LEU A 443 -2.72 3.65 17.31
C LEU A 443 -3.55 4.38 16.24
N ILE A 444 -4.87 4.51 16.47
CA ILE A 444 -5.78 5.27 15.61
C ILE A 444 -5.35 6.75 15.46
N THR A 445 -4.55 7.28 16.39
CA THR A 445 -4.00 8.64 16.29
C THR A 445 -2.70 8.68 15.47
N LEU A 446 -1.90 7.61 15.50
CA LEU A 446 -0.60 7.51 14.81
C LEU A 446 -0.74 7.29 13.31
N ILE A 447 -1.88 6.76 12.85
CA ILE A 447 -2.16 6.64 11.42
C ILE A 447 -2.40 7.99 10.74
N GLU A 448 -2.59 9.09 11.47
CA GLU A 448 -2.73 10.43 10.87
C GLU A 448 -1.41 10.84 10.16
N PRO A 449 -1.45 11.28 8.88
CA PRO A 449 -0.22 11.42 8.08
C PRO A 449 0.84 12.35 8.69
N ASP A 450 0.45 13.42 9.39
CA ASP A 450 1.39 14.37 10.02
C ASP A 450 2.05 13.81 11.30
N LYS A 451 1.47 12.78 11.91
CA LYS A 451 1.90 12.19 13.20
C LYS A 451 2.78 10.95 13.08
N ARG A 452 3.14 10.58 11.85
CA ARG A 452 3.97 9.41 11.55
C ARG A 452 5.46 9.66 11.77
N LEU A 453 6.22 8.58 11.91
CA LEU A 453 7.67 8.65 12.02
C LEU A 453 8.28 9.23 10.74
N GLY A 454 9.03 10.31 10.87
CA GLY A 454 9.56 11.13 9.78
C GLY A 454 8.70 12.34 9.38
N MET A 455 7.54 12.57 10.01
CA MET A 455 6.60 13.64 9.66
C MET A 455 6.60 14.78 10.70
N PRO A 456 6.11 16.01 10.38
CA PRO A 456 6.35 17.20 11.19
C PRO A 456 5.80 17.17 12.63
N ASN A 457 4.76 16.39 12.89
CA ASN A 457 4.12 16.24 14.21
C ASN A 457 4.30 14.80 14.75
N GLU A 458 5.43 14.15 14.41
CA GLU A 458 5.78 12.77 14.81
C GLU A 458 5.36 12.46 16.25
N LEU A 459 4.60 11.37 16.41
CA LEU A 459 4.09 10.90 17.69
C LEU A 459 4.42 9.42 17.87
N THR A 460 4.73 9.04 19.10
CA THR A 460 4.93 7.65 19.51
C THR A 460 4.05 7.32 20.71
N VAL A 461 3.82 6.02 20.93
CA VAL A 461 3.11 5.50 22.12
C VAL A 461 3.87 4.33 22.74
N LYS A 462 3.52 4.02 23.99
CA LYS A 462 3.95 2.79 24.66
C LYS A 462 2.91 1.70 24.47
N LEU A 463 3.30 0.58 23.84
CA LEU A 463 2.38 -0.53 23.57
C LEU A 463 1.98 -1.30 24.85
N PRO A 464 0.73 -1.80 24.96
CA PRO A 464 0.17 -2.34 26.18
C PRO A 464 0.68 -3.73 26.57
N TYR A 465 1.06 -4.61 25.62
CA TYR A 465 1.50 -5.97 25.94
C TYR A 465 3.03 -6.07 25.95
N SER A 466 3.70 -5.68 24.87
CA SER A 466 5.17 -5.71 24.78
C SER A 466 5.86 -4.68 25.68
N LYS A 467 5.12 -3.68 26.16
CA LYS A 467 5.64 -2.50 26.87
C LYS A 467 6.70 -1.73 26.08
N LYS A 468 6.85 -2.00 24.78
CA LYS A 468 7.76 -1.28 23.88
C LYS A 468 7.45 0.21 23.98
N GLN A 469 8.44 0.97 24.41
CA GLN A 469 8.38 2.43 24.40
C GLN A 469 8.64 2.91 22.97
N ASP A 470 8.10 4.06 22.63
CA ASP A 470 8.33 4.74 21.35
C ASP A 470 7.91 3.96 20.08
N PHE A 471 6.78 3.25 20.13
CA PHE A 471 6.17 2.73 18.91
C PHE A 471 5.49 3.85 18.11
N GLY A 472 5.88 4.02 16.84
CA GLY A 472 5.25 4.92 15.88
C GLY A 472 4.92 4.22 14.57
N VAL A 473 4.06 4.85 13.77
CA VAL A 473 3.69 4.37 12.42
C VAL A 473 4.59 5.10 11.40
N PRO A 474 5.33 4.41 10.51
CA PRO A 474 6.26 5.09 9.59
C PRO A 474 5.59 5.87 8.46
N ALA A 475 6.26 6.93 8.00
CA ALA A 475 5.81 7.72 6.85
C ALA A 475 5.70 6.90 5.55
N ASN A 476 6.64 5.97 5.34
CA ASN A 476 6.72 5.09 4.16
C ASN A 476 5.84 3.83 4.22
N LEU A 477 4.88 3.79 5.15
CA LEU A 477 3.80 2.82 5.17
C LEU A 477 2.53 3.48 4.64
N HIS A 478 1.80 2.81 3.76
CA HIS A 478 0.49 3.25 3.25
C HIS A 478 -0.59 2.26 3.68
N LEU A 479 -1.80 2.75 3.94
CA LEU A 479 -2.96 1.94 4.31
C LEU A 479 -4.02 2.04 3.22
N ILE A 480 -4.44 0.90 2.67
CA ILE A 480 -5.55 0.83 1.70
C ILE A 480 -6.64 -0.07 2.26
N GLY A 481 -7.76 0.52 2.68
CA GLY A 481 -8.96 -0.21 3.03
C GLY A 481 -9.84 -0.50 1.81
N THR A 482 -10.57 -1.63 1.82
CA THR A 482 -11.70 -1.86 0.92
C THR A 482 -13.01 -1.89 1.72
N MET A 483 -14.11 -1.48 1.09
CA MET A 483 -15.44 -1.50 1.72
C MET A 483 -16.54 -1.84 0.71
N ASN A 484 -17.36 -2.85 1.00
CA ASN A 484 -18.66 -3.02 0.36
C ASN A 484 -19.68 -2.08 1.02
N THR A 485 -20.46 -1.35 0.22
CA THR A 485 -21.48 -0.43 0.73
C THR A 485 -22.90 -1.01 0.79
N ALA A 486 -23.16 -2.13 0.12
CA ALA A 486 -24.45 -2.83 0.18
C ALA A 486 -24.65 -3.63 1.50
N ASP A 487 -23.57 -3.94 2.22
CA ASP A 487 -23.59 -4.80 3.41
C ASP A 487 -24.21 -4.08 4.62
N ARG A 488 -25.53 -4.22 4.80
CA ARG A 488 -26.32 -3.59 5.87
C ARG A 488 -25.98 -4.05 7.30
N SER A 489 -25.23 -5.15 7.45
CA SER A 489 -24.90 -5.77 8.74
C SER A 489 -23.71 -5.11 9.45
N ILE A 490 -23.25 -3.95 8.98
CA ILE A 490 -21.94 -3.41 9.33
C ILE A 490 -22.02 -2.10 10.12
N ALA A 491 -21.12 -1.95 11.09
CA ALA A 491 -20.97 -0.73 11.88
C ALA A 491 -20.65 0.50 11.00
N LEU A 492 -21.38 1.59 11.21
CA LEU A 492 -21.08 2.87 10.58
C LEU A 492 -19.66 3.32 10.94
N LEU A 493 -18.83 3.57 9.93
CA LEU A 493 -17.46 4.01 10.10
C LEU A 493 -17.42 5.34 10.88
N ASP A 494 -16.76 5.32 12.05
CA ASP A 494 -16.68 6.47 12.97
C ASP A 494 -16.16 7.73 12.27
N THR A 495 -16.76 8.87 12.60
CA THR A 495 -16.26 10.21 12.30
C THR A 495 -14.76 10.38 12.54
N ALA A 496 -14.24 9.77 13.61
CA ALA A 496 -12.82 9.79 13.96
C ALA A 496 -11.92 9.03 12.96
N LEU A 497 -12.48 8.13 12.15
CA LEU A 497 -11.79 7.45 11.04
C LEU A 497 -12.04 8.17 9.71
N ARG A 498 -13.25 8.70 9.50
CA ARG A 498 -13.58 9.49 8.31
C ARG A 498 -12.66 10.69 8.09
N ARG A 499 -12.14 11.29 9.16
CA ARG A 499 -11.15 12.39 9.09
C ARG A 499 -9.70 11.94 8.80
N ARG A 500 -9.42 10.63 8.85
CA ARG A 500 -8.06 10.04 8.78
C ARG A 500 -7.79 9.29 7.48
N PHE A 501 -8.85 8.87 6.80
CA PHE A 501 -8.80 8.22 5.49
C PHE A 501 -9.42 9.12 4.43
N SER A 502 -8.83 9.12 3.24
CA SER A 502 -9.47 9.60 2.01
C SER A 502 -10.40 8.51 1.49
N PHE A 503 -11.60 8.88 1.02
CA PHE A 503 -12.59 7.93 0.50
C PHE A 503 -12.71 8.10 -1.01
N ARG A 504 -12.55 7.02 -1.78
CA ARG A 504 -12.66 7.02 -3.24
C ARG A 504 -13.73 6.00 -3.65
N GLU A 505 -14.81 6.49 -4.24
CA GLU A 505 -15.88 5.64 -4.77
C GLU A 505 -15.38 4.88 -6.00
N ILE A 506 -15.60 3.57 -6.00
CA ILE A 506 -15.44 2.70 -7.17
C ILE A 506 -16.85 2.29 -7.58
N ALA A 507 -17.50 3.15 -8.36
CA ALA A 507 -18.85 2.95 -8.87
C ALA A 507 -18.89 1.88 -9.98
N PRO A 508 -20.07 1.29 -10.27
CA PRO A 508 -20.27 0.50 -11.47
C PRO A 508 -19.97 1.31 -12.74
N ASP A 509 -19.09 0.78 -13.59
CA ASP A 509 -18.81 1.34 -14.91
C ASP A 509 -19.26 0.36 -16.01
N PRO A 510 -20.45 0.54 -16.60
CA PRO A 510 -20.93 -0.28 -17.71
C PRO A 510 -20.15 -0.07 -19.02
N SER A 511 -19.36 0.99 -19.16
CA SER A 511 -18.61 1.27 -20.41
C SER A 511 -17.47 0.28 -20.66
N LEU A 512 -17.07 -0.46 -19.63
CA LEU A 512 -16.12 -1.59 -19.73
C LEU A 512 -16.74 -2.87 -20.31
N LEU A 513 -18.04 -2.88 -20.59
CA LEU A 513 -18.76 -4.03 -21.16
C LEU A 513 -19.10 -3.79 -22.64
N GLY A 514 -18.94 -4.84 -23.45
CA GLY A 514 -19.24 -4.82 -24.88
C GLY A 514 -20.55 -5.54 -25.26
N VAL A 515 -20.75 -5.71 -26.56
CA VAL A 515 -21.82 -6.55 -27.12
C VAL A 515 -21.31 -7.97 -27.29
N VAL A 516 -22.00 -8.95 -26.72
CA VAL A 516 -21.64 -10.38 -26.75
C VAL A 516 -22.84 -11.19 -27.20
N ASN A 517 -22.68 -12.02 -28.23
CA ASN A 517 -23.77 -12.77 -28.88
C ASN A 517 -25.00 -11.91 -29.26
N GLY A 518 -24.80 -10.63 -29.57
CA GLY A 518 -25.89 -9.68 -29.88
C GLY A 518 -26.59 -9.07 -28.66
N ILE A 519 -26.16 -9.41 -27.43
CA ILE A 519 -26.63 -8.81 -26.18
C ILE A 519 -25.69 -7.67 -25.80
N ASP A 520 -26.22 -6.45 -25.68
CA ASP A 520 -25.48 -5.29 -25.15
C ASP A 520 -25.41 -5.37 -23.62
N LEU A 521 -24.28 -5.84 -23.10
CA LEU A 521 -24.07 -6.02 -21.66
C LEU A 521 -23.92 -4.67 -20.93
N SER A 522 -23.52 -3.61 -21.62
CA SER A 522 -23.48 -2.24 -21.09
C SER A 522 -24.90 -1.73 -20.80
N ALA A 523 -25.81 -1.90 -21.77
CA ALA A 523 -27.21 -1.54 -21.63
C ALA A 523 -27.95 -2.43 -20.62
N VAL A 524 -27.63 -3.73 -20.54
CA VAL A 524 -28.21 -4.67 -19.56
C VAL A 524 -27.84 -4.24 -18.14
N LEU A 525 -26.55 -4.03 -17.86
CA LEU A 525 -26.10 -3.60 -16.53
C LEU A 525 -26.67 -2.23 -16.15
N THR A 526 -26.69 -1.27 -17.09
CA THR A 526 -27.27 0.06 -16.88
C THR A 526 -28.76 -0.02 -16.53
N THR A 527 -29.51 -0.87 -17.24
CA THR A 527 -30.96 -1.04 -17.01
C THR A 527 -31.24 -1.69 -15.65
N ILE A 528 -30.52 -2.75 -15.31
CA ILE A 528 -30.62 -3.43 -14.01
C ILE A 528 -30.30 -2.43 -12.88
N ASN A 529 -29.18 -1.71 -12.97
CA ASN A 529 -28.74 -0.76 -11.95
C ASN A 529 -29.73 0.39 -11.74
N ARG A 530 -30.32 0.94 -12.80
CA ARG A 530 -31.38 1.98 -12.69
C ARG A 530 -32.61 1.46 -11.93
N ARG A 531 -33.01 0.21 -12.14
CA ARG A 531 -34.16 -0.41 -11.46
C ARG A 531 -33.84 -0.72 -10.00
N ILE A 532 -32.64 -1.20 -9.69
CA ILE A 532 -32.20 -1.40 -8.30
C ILE A 532 -32.11 -0.05 -7.56
N GLU A 533 -31.51 0.97 -8.17
CA GLU A 533 -31.36 2.29 -7.56
C GLU A 533 -32.70 2.98 -7.27
N TYR A 534 -33.73 2.70 -8.08
CA TYR A 534 -35.11 3.15 -7.83
C TYR A 534 -35.84 2.36 -6.73
N LEU A 535 -35.61 1.04 -6.63
CA LEU A 535 -36.31 0.15 -5.68
C LEU A 535 -35.61 -0.01 -4.32
N ILE A 536 -34.33 0.34 -4.23
CA ILE A 536 -33.51 0.30 -3.02
C ILE A 536 -32.75 1.62 -2.87
N ASP A 537 -31.52 1.69 -3.41
CA ASP A 537 -30.63 2.84 -3.40
C ASP A 537 -29.42 2.60 -4.33
N ARG A 538 -28.55 3.61 -4.44
CA ARG A 538 -27.33 3.58 -5.27
C ARG A 538 -26.21 2.64 -4.75
N GLU A 539 -26.22 2.25 -3.49
CA GLU A 539 -25.18 1.43 -2.87
C GLU A 539 -25.38 -0.07 -3.16
N HIS A 540 -26.60 -0.47 -3.52
CA HIS A 540 -26.95 -1.84 -3.95
C HIS A 540 -26.84 -2.05 -5.48
N ARG A 541 -26.26 -1.11 -6.24
CA ARG A 541 -26.02 -1.34 -7.69
C ARG A 541 -25.04 -2.50 -7.92
N ILE A 542 -25.09 -3.15 -9.08
CA ILE A 542 -24.19 -4.26 -9.44
C ILE A 542 -23.03 -3.72 -10.28
N GLY A 543 -21.80 -4.16 -10.01
CA GLY A 543 -20.62 -3.78 -10.79
C GLY A 543 -20.35 -4.65 -12.04
N HIS A 544 -19.54 -4.13 -12.96
CA HIS A 544 -19.22 -4.77 -14.25
C HIS A 544 -18.52 -6.13 -14.14
N ALA A 545 -17.86 -6.46 -13.02
CA ALA A 545 -17.11 -7.72 -12.88
C ALA A 545 -18.01 -8.97 -12.90
N PHE A 546 -19.34 -8.81 -12.78
CA PHE A 546 -20.30 -9.90 -13.00
C PHE A 546 -20.31 -10.39 -14.46
N PHE A 547 -20.01 -9.49 -15.41
CA PHE A 547 -20.11 -9.72 -16.85
C PHE A 547 -18.77 -9.59 -17.61
N ILE A 548 -17.71 -9.05 -16.99
CA ILE A 548 -16.45 -8.71 -17.66
C ILE A 548 -15.75 -9.90 -18.35
N ASP A 549 -15.89 -11.11 -17.81
CA ASP A 549 -15.32 -12.36 -18.34
C ASP A 549 -16.36 -13.19 -19.13
N CYS A 550 -17.45 -12.58 -19.62
CA CYS A 550 -18.45 -13.25 -20.45
C CYS A 550 -18.16 -13.06 -21.95
N GLU A 551 -17.82 -14.15 -22.63
CA GLU A 551 -17.46 -14.21 -24.05
C GLU A 551 -18.57 -14.85 -24.91
N ASN A 552 -19.56 -15.52 -24.29
CA ASN A 552 -20.66 -16.19 -25.00
C ASN A 552 -21.99 -16.20 -24.20
N ALA A 553 -23.08 -16.56 -24.87
CA ALA A 553 -24.43 -16.59 -24.29
C ALA A 553 -24.58 -17.51 -23.07
N GLU A 554 -23.90 -18.66 -23.03
CA GLU A 554 -23.96 -19.60 -21.90
C GLU A 554 -23.31 -18.99 -20.64
N GLN A 555 -22.22 -18.26 -20.80
CA GLN A 555 -21.58 -17.52 -19.71
C GLN A 555 -22.46 -16.36 -19.20
N ILE A 556 -23.15 -15.65 -20.10
CA ILE A 556 -24.10 -14.58 -19.72
C ILE A 556 -25.28 -15.18 -18.94
N GLU A 557 -25.85 -16.30 -19.40
CA GLU A 557 -26.91 -17.00 -18.68
C GLU A 557 -26.44 -17.45 -17.29
N LYS A 558 -25.26 -18.06 -17.18
CA LYS A 558 -24.67 -18.46 -15.89
C LYS A 558 -24.40 -17.26 -14.99
N ALA A 559 -23.94 -16.12 -15.51
CA ALA A 559 -23.74 -14.90 -14.74
C ALA A 559 -25.08 -14.37 -14.19
N MET A 560 -26.13 -14.32 -15.02
CA MET A 560 -27.46 -13.92 -14.60
C MET A 560 -28.03 -14.88 -13.55
N ARG A 561 -28.04 -16.19 -13.83
CA ARG A 561 -28.66 -17.24 -13.01
C ARG A 561 -27.93 -17.49 -11.68
N ASN A 562 -26.61 -17.50 -11.69
CA ASN A 562 -25.80 -17.97 -10.55
C ASN A 562 -25.09 -16.84 -9.79
N LYS A 563 -25.15 -15.59 -10.26
CA LYS A 563 -24.55 -14.44 -9.58
C LYS A 563 -25.53 -13.28 -9.40
N VAL A 564 -26.18 -12.81 -10.48
CA VAL A 564 -27.06 -11.63 -10.43
C VAL A 564 -28.35 -11.94 -9.66
N ILE A 565 -29.08 -13.00 -10.04
CA ILE A 565 -30.35 -13.34 -9.37
C ILE A 565 -30.17 -13.64 -7.88
N PRO A 566 -29.19 -14.47 -7.44
CA PRO A 566 -28.94 -14.70 -6.02
C PRO A 566 -28.60 -13.43 -5.24
N LEU A 567 -27.86 -12.49 -5.84
CA LEU A 567 -27.59 -11.19 -5.20
C LEU A 567 -28.87 -10.34 -5.05
N LEU A 568 -29.77 -10.39 -6.04
CA LEU A 568 -31.08 -9.73 -5.93
C LEU A 568 -31.99 -10.39 -4.88
N GLN A 569 -31.91 -11.71 -4.70
CA GLN A 569 -32.60 -12.41 -3.60
C GLN A 569 -32.14 -11.89 -2.24
N GLU A 570 -30.84 -11.72 -2.04
CA GLU A 570 -30.27 -11.13 -0.81
C GLU A 570 -30.73 -9.67 -0.62
N TYR A 571 -30.63 -8.85 -1.65
CA TYR A 571 -31.00 -7.42 -1.60
C TYR A 571 -32.47 -7.15 -1.33
N PHE A 572 -33.35 -8.02 -1.85
CA PHE A 572 -34.80 -7.91 -1.66
C PHE A 572 -35.35 -8.84 -0.59
N PHE A 573 -34.50 -9.53 0.20
CA PHE A 573 -34.91 -10.45 1.27
C PHE A 573 -35.92 -11.51 0.79
N GLU A 574 -35.65 -12.14 -0.35
CA GLU A 574 -36.54 -13.09 -1.04
C GLU A 574 -37.90 -12.49 -1.51
N ASP A 575 -38.05 -11.16 -1.60
CA ASP A 575 -39.19 -10.52 -2.29
C ASP A 575 -39.06 -10.66 -3.82
N TRP A 576 -39.46 -11.83 -4.32
CA TRP A 576 -39.47 -12.17 -5.74
C TRP A 576 -40.28 -11.22 -6.63
N SER A 577 -41.24 -10.48 -6.07
CA SER A 577 -42.00 -9.48 -6.84
C SER A 577 -41.11 -8.31 -7.25
N ARG A 578 -40.18 -7.88 -6.37
CA ARG A 578 -39.18 -6.86 -6.68
C ARG A 578 -38.08 -7.37 -7.60
N ILE A 579 -37.66 -8.64 -7.44
CA ILE A 579 -36.72 -9.29 -8.37
C ILE A 579 -37.33 -9.32 -9.79
N ALA A 580 -38.61 -9.67 -9.90
CA ALA A 580 -39.36 -9.62 -11.16
C ALA A 580 -39.52 -8.19 -11.69
N ALA A 581 -39.70 -7.17 -10.83
CA ALA A 581 -39.72 -5.77 -11.26
C ALA A 581 -38.35 -5.28 -11.79
N VAL A 582 -37.23 -5.79 -11.26
CA VAL A 582 -35.89 -5.50 -11.79
C VAL A 582 -35.63 -6.22 -13.11
N LEU A 583 -35.92 -7.51 -13.22
CA LEU A 583 -35.50 -8.33 -14.38
C LEU A 583 -36.56 -8.50 -15.47
N GLY A 584 -37.83 -8.59 -15.09
CA GLY A 584 -38.94 -8.86 -15.99
C GLY A 584 -39.29 -10.34 -16.15
N ASP A 585 -40.42 -10.57 -16.82
CA ASP A 585 -41.06 -11.86 -17.03
C ASP A 585 -40.27 -12.85 -17.91
N GLY A 586 -39.26 -12.36 -18.64
CA GLY A 586 -38.35 -13.19 -19.44
C GLY A 586 -37.33 -13.99 -18.60
N PHE A 587 -37.08 -13.57 -17.36
CA PHE A 587 -36.14 -14.23 -16.43
C PHE A 587 -36.86 -14.93 -15.28
N ILE A 588 -37.90 -14.28 -14.74
CA ILE A 588 -38.68 -14.76 -13.59
C ILE A 588 -40.09 -15.15 -14.08
N CYS A 589 -40.64 -16.25 -13.57
CA CYS A 589 -42.05 -16.59 -13.75
C CYS A 589 -42.78 -16.71 -12.40
N ALA A 590 -44.09 -16.48 -12.45
CA ALA A 590 -45.00 -16.63 -11.32
C ALA A 590 -46.11 -17.61 -11.71
N GLU A 591 -46.38 -18.59 -10.85
CA GLU A 591 -47.53 -19.49 -10.93
C GLU A 591 -48.52 -19.13 -9.83
N ARG A 592 -49.80 -18.97 -10.17
CA ARG A 592 -50.84 -18.71 -9.17
C ARG A 592 -51.22 -20.01 -8.47
N LEU A 593 -50.92 -20.10 -7.18
CA LEU A 593 -51.37 -21.16 -6.29
C LEU A 593 -52.65 -20.73 -5.59
N ASP A 594 -53.75 -21.39 -5.94
CA ASP A 594 -55.02 -21.25 -5.22
C ASP A 594 -54.97 -22.05 -3.89
N PRO A 595 -55.73 -21.65 -2.85
CA PRO A 595 -55.68 -22.31 -1.55
C PRO A 595 -56.05 -23.81 -1.66
N PRO A 596 -55.34 -24.73 -0.96
CA PRO A 596 -55.67 -26.15 -0.99
C PRO A 596 -57.10 -26.44 -0.50
N PRO A 597 -57.77 -27.49 -1.03
CA PRO A 597 -59.12 -27.84 -0.60
C PRO A 597 -59.24 -28.01 0.92
N GLY A 598 -60.14 -27.24 1.54
CA GLY A 598 -60.35 -27.23 2.99
C GLY A 598 -59.54 -26.20 3.77
N ILE A 599 -58.75 -25.35 3.09
CA ILE A 599 -58.07 -24.19 3.69
C ILE A 599 -58.70 -22.91 3.15
N GLU A 600 -59.12 -22.00 4.04
CA GLU A 600 -59.55 -20.64 3.66
C GLU A 600 -58.33 -19.72 3.53
N GLY A 601 -58.28 -18.91 2.47
CA GLY A 601 -57.20 -17.95 2.24
C GLY A 601 -57.19 -17.37 0.82
N GLU A 602 -56.33 -16.39 0.60
CA GLU A 602 -56.11 -15.79 -0.73
C GLU A 602 -55.10 -16.61 -1.56
N SER A 603 -55.26 -16.60 -2.88
CA SER A 603 -54.29 -17.18 -3.82
C SER A 603 -52.93 -16.50 -3.69
N ARG A 604 -51.85 -17.28 -3.76
CA ARG A 604 -50.46 -16.80 -3.67
C ARG A 604 -49.74 -17.01 -4.98
N PHE A 605 -48.63 -16.30 -5.19
CA PHE A 605 -47.74 -16.56 -6.32
C PHE A 605 -46.54 -17.38 -5.87
N SER A 606 -46.35 -18.54 -6.51
CA SER A 606 -45.10 -19.30 -6.49
C SER A 606 -44.16 -18.71 -7.54
N TRP A 607 -43.00 -18.21 -7.11
CA TRP A 607 -42.03 -17.58 -8.00
C TRP A 607 -40.88 -18.53 -8.29
N SER A 608 -40.38 -18.52 -9.53
CA SER A 608 -39.18 -19.27 -9.89
C SER A 608 -38.40 -18.61 -11.02
N VAL A 609 -37.12 -19.00 -11.13
CA VAL A 609 -36.24 -18.57 -12.22
C VAL A 609 -36.48 -19.48 -13.42
N ARG A 610 -36.83 -18.91 -14.58
CA ARG A 610 -37.07 -19.68 -15.81
C ARG A 610 -35.83 -20.48 -16.22
N SER A 611 -36.01 -21.70 -16.72
CA SER A 611 -34.95 -22.56 -17.23
C SER A 611 -35.41 -23.29 -18.51
N PRO A 612 -34.91 -22.93 -19.70
CA PRO A 612 -34.03 -21.78 -19.99
C PRO A 612 -34.73 -20.43 -19.76
N PHE A 613 -33.99 -19.32 -19.84
CA PHE A 613 -34.61 -17.99 -19.97
C PHE A 613 -35.39 -17.88 -21.29
N GLY A 614 -36.32 -16.92 -21.37
CA GLY A 614 -37.02 -16.63 -22.63
C GLY A 614 -36.05 -16.17 -23.73
N GLU A 615 -36.27 -16.58 -24.97
CA GLU A 615 -35.40 -16.25 -26.11
C GLU A 615 -35.24 -14.72 -26.32
N ASP A 616 -36.26 -13.96 -25.96
CA ASP A 616 -36.32 -12.50 -26.03
C ASP A 616 -36.10 -11.80 -24.67
N ALA A 617 -35.72 -12.52 -23.60
CA ALA A 617 -35.65 -12.00 -22.23
C ALA A 617 -34.78 -10.74 -22.11
N PHE A 618 -33.59 -10.74 -22.70
CA PHE A 618 -32.71 -9.57 -22.74
C PHE A 618 -33.30 -8.42 -23.57
N GLN A 619 -34.07 -8.71 -24.63
CA GLN A 619 -34.75 -7.68 -25.42
C GLN A 619 -35.89 -7.03 -24.62
N ARG A 620 -36.67 -7.82 -23.86
CA ARG A 620 -37.72 -7.31 -22.95
C ARG A 620 -37.14 -6.42 -21.86
N LEU A 621 -36.06 -6.87 -21.22
CA LEU A 621 -35.32 -6.08 -20.22
C LEU A 621 -34.92 -4.71 -20.79
N LEU A 622 -34.31 -4.67 -21.98
CA LEU A 622 -33.80 -3.44 -22.60
C LEU A 622 -34.88 -2.53 -23.21
N ARG A 623 -35.97 -3.08 -23.77
CA ARG A 623 -37.05 -2.29 -24.36
C ARG A 623 -37.89 -1.54 -23.31
N GLY A 624 -37.78 -1.93 -22.03
CA GLY A 624 -38.62 -1.39 -20.98
C GLY A 624 -40.08 -1.77 -21.22
N THR A 625 -40.39 -3.07 -21.15
CA THR A 625 -41.76 -3.55 -21.33
C THR A 625 -42.70 -2.78 -20.40
N GLU A 626 -43.76 -2.21 -20.98
CA GLU A 626 -44.99 -1.97 -20.23
C GLU A 626 -45.34 -3.29 -19.55
N VAL A 627 -45.30 -3.33 -18.22
CA VAL A 627 -45.80 -4.49 -17.51
C VAL A 627 -47.31 -4.47 -17.71
N MET A 628 -47.78 -5.30 -18.63
CA MET A 628 -49.17 -5.76 -18.71
C MET A 628 -49.46 -6.54 -17.41
N PHE A 629 -49.64 -5.79 -16.32
CA PHE A 629 -50.34 -6.27 -15.15
C PHE A 629 -51.80 -6.45 -15.55
N ASP A 630 -52.14 -7.63 -16.05
CA ASP A 630 -53.49 -8.16 -15.87
C ASP A 630 -53.68 -8.39 -14.35
N ALA A 631 -54.06 -7.30 -13.69
CA ALA A 631 -54.51 -7.16 -12.31
C ALA A 631 -53.88 -8.12 -11.27
N VAL A 632 -52.70 -7.77 -10.76
CA VAL A 632 -52.31 -8.16 -9.40
C VAL A 632 -52.86 -7.07 -8.45
N PRO A 633 -53.76 -7.40 -7.50
CA PRO A 633 -54.27 -6.42 -6.55
C PRO A 633 -53.14 -5.89 -5.65
N ALA A 634 -53.13 -4.58 -5.41
CA ALA A 634 -52.22 -3.99 -4.42
C ALA A 634 -52.65 -4.42 -3.01
N ALA A 635 -51.91 -5.36 -2.42
CA ALA A 635 -52.07 -5.73 -1.02
C ALA A 635 -51.59 -4.56 -0.14
N VAL A 636 -52.54 -3.81 0.41
CA VAL A 636 -52.29 -2.74 1.39
C VAL A 636 -51.85 -3.38 2.72
N GLY A 637 -50.75 -2.89 3.27
CA GLY A 637 -50.23 -3.33 4.56
C GLY A 637 -49.21 -2.34 5.10
N GLU A 638 -49.68 -1.28 5.76
CA GLU A 638 -48.82 -0.42 6.57
C GLU A 638 -48.27 -1.23 7.76
N PRO A 639 -46.97 -1.12 8.09
CA PRO A 639 -46.47 -1.57 9.38
C PRO A 639 -46.86 -0.51 10.44
N GLY A 640 -47.81 -0.86 11.31
CA GLY A 640 -48.10 -0.08 12.52
C GLY A 640 -47.08 -0.36 13.63
N GLU A 641 -46.65 0.73 14.28
CA GLU A 641 -45.84 0.85 15.52
C GLU A 641 -44.53 0.04 15.65
#